data_AF-A0A914YP33-F1
#
_entry.id   AF-A0A914YP33-F1
#
_cell.length_a   1.000
_cell.length_b   1.000
_cell.length_c   1.000
_cell.angle_alpha   90.00
_cell.angle_beta   90.00
_cell.angle_gamma   90.00
#
_symmetry.space_group_name_H-M   'P 1'
#
loop_
_entity.id
_entity.type
_entity.pdbx_description
1 polymer ?
#
loop_
_entity_poly.entity_id
_entity_poly.type
_entity_poly.pdbx_seq_one_letter_code
_entity_poly.pdbx_strand_id
1 'polypeptide(L)'
;MVDRFEGEAIPEVLDNVFASGKQGFLPQNSPVVDHFEGESVPQVLNNAFAHFTENHRPKYQRSALLLDEPLKEGSGSGMEDDEDVGLFWRSKRSVDAKNCPVKQYSYRPMFRRFNATSSHIPHIRTVDNSAYLPSLREMFDNAPDVPPAVDPECYGRENGYTFSSGVCRSTFHRCFNGAKIRHNCAQTGQVYDEYSKVCASRADSLECRPPKPLALLQKGEYDENNLCKNHVDGLYRHPTSCHRIIQCFGKDTFEHPSCEHELAFDESRGVCDYRQNVQGCETFADGTSSKHQSVIGCGGNKHGDYIPNDKDCNSFYRCVWDILELMRCPSGTVFNPKINVCDYPNQMMSFNLFGRTNRLFTSKLYICSVTSSRTYARNRVAKNPRETLSSRTKRIKSIDELVRPIVIPINKSADSSLNNFEGNEALNRDAISILLTDFSKRPTIRELAEENGISDKLFMKAFTSFRQHCLNVEALDPMLKVTLSDIINHGHSVDTMFMYFLSHARKVYPHLESLEDLKLISDLTQPHNWYPEARNIQRKIVFHSGPTNSGKTHSALERFKQAKSGVYLGPLRLLANEIFTKMNAAGVPCDLVTGEERRFALDKMNPSQHLSSTVEMLSTLMEVEVAIIDEIQMIRDDQRGWAFTRALLGAAAQEVHVCGEKAAVKMVKRLLDPIGEHVEVVEYERRSPLTISTHGLGDIRRVEDGDAIVCFSRRSIFGITKLLEKLGISCAVIYGDLPPGAKLSQAAKFNDPNDPVNVIVATDAIGMGLNLNIKRVIFNSLIKPPHGELIPTHAALQIAGRAGRYGTAYAQGKVMTLKNEDMGLLHTILSKPVEEIEKAGIGPTFEQIETFAYHLPHASFVNLLDIFVSVCSVSDDFFVCSVQQTRELAELIDSIRLPLKERYTFCLLPIKSERKVVATSFVKMVRRHSTGQPITYDWFCSILNWPLKPAKKIDDLKHLEQIYDTVGAYLWLSLRMPESFPDEILVREMEKELDELIQDGVDRLMASHPDQS
;
A
#
# COMPACT_ATOMS: atom_id res chain seq x y z
N MET A 1 -53.30 27.87 -6.62
CA MET A 1 -52.99 28.43 -7.95
C MET A 1 -52.10 27.39 -8.63
N VAL A 2 -52.44 26.79 -9.78
CA VAL A 2 -52.98 27.34 -11.05
C VAL A 2 -51.92 28.23 -11.72
N ASP A 3 -51.39 27.94 -12.91
CA ASP A 3 -51.65 26.82 -13.84
C ASP A 3 -50.46 26.59 -14.82
N ARG A 4 -50.49 25.47 -15.57
CA ARG A 4 -50.03 25.22 -16.97
C ARG A 4 -48.72 25.84 -17.53
N PHE A 5 -48.02 25.05 -18.36
CA PHE A 5 -48.03 25.27 -19.84
C PHE A 5 -47.60 24.00 -20.59
N GLU A 6 -48.10 23.82 -21.82
CA GLU A 6 -47.91 22.64 -22.70
C GLU A 6 -47.57 23.07 -24.14
N GLY A 7 -47.05 22.13 -24.96
CA GLY A 7 -46.95 22.22 -26.43
C GLY A 7 -45.73 23.00 -26.96
N GLU A 8 -45.21 22.75 -28.17
CA GLU A 8 -45.40 21.69 -29.20
C GLU A 8 -44.00 21.46 -29.88
N ALA A 9 -43.71 20.57 -30.83
CA ALA A 9 -44.53 19.87 -31.83
C ALA A 9 -43.89 18.54 -32.33
N ILE A 10 -44.60 17.85 -33.22
CA ILE A 10 -44.28 16.53 -33.82
C ILE A 10 -43.70 16.70 -35.25
N PRO A 11 -43.23 15.63 -35.91
CA PRO A 11 -44.11 15.01 -36.92
C PRO A 11 -44.15 13.48 -36.91
N GLU A 12 -45.30 12.91 -37.26
CA GLU A 12 -45.58 11.47 -37.30
C GLU A 12 -45.21 10.83 -38.65
N VAL A 13 -45.03 9.50 -38.65
CA VAL A 13 -45.29 8.65 -39.83
C VAL A 13 -46.07 7.40 -39.38
N LEU A 14 -47.37 7.45 -39.67
CA LEU A 14 -48.25 6.39 -40.21
C LEU A 14 -47.70 4.93 -40.27
N ASP A 15 -48.47 3.87 -39.96
CA ASP A 15 -49.84 3.76 -39.40
C ASP A 15 -50.17 2.26 -39.08
N ASN A 16 -51.36 2.03 -38.50
CA ASN A 16 -52.21 0.82 -38.58
C ASN A 16 -52.00 -0.41 -37.65
N VAL A 17 -53.05 -0.60 -36.84
CA VAL A 17 -53.89 -1.84 -36.72
C VAL A 17 -53.66 -2.84 -35.57
N PHE A 18 -54.61 -2.80 -34.62
CA PHE A 18 -55.19 -3.84 -33.74
C PHE A 18 -54.26 -4.86 -33.05
N ALA A 19 -54.17 -5.00 -31.71
CA ALA A 19 -55.14 -4.98 -30.59
C ALA A 19 -55.80 -6.34 -30.24
N SER A 20 -55.63 -6.73 -28.97
CA SER A 20 -56.29 -7.84 -28.23
C SER A 20 -55.92 -9.29 -28.58
N GLY A 21 -55.94 -10.17 -27.55
CA GLY A 21 -55.70 -11.61 -27.68
C GLY A 21 -55.28 -12.23 -26.35
N LYS A 22 -56.17 -13.00 -25.70
CA LYS A 22 -55.92 -13.73 -24.44
C LYS A 22 -55.79 -15.23 -24.69
N GLN A 23 -55.16 -15.92 -23.73
CA GLN A 23 -55.14 -17.37 -23.53
C GLN A 23 -54.38 -18.18 -24.59
N GLY A 24 -53.89 -19.34 -24.17
CA GLY A 24 -53.15 -20.30 -25.01
C GLY A 24 -53.48 -21.73 -24.59
N PHE A 25 -52.92 -22.71 -25.30
CA PHE A 25 -53.16 -24.14 -25.06
C PHE A 25 -51.96 -25.00 -25.50
N LEU A 26 -51.73 -26.10 -24.77
CA LEU A 26 -51.05 -27.33 -25.22
C LEU A 26 -51.99 -28.09 -26.21
N PRO A 27 -51.56 -29.09 -27.03
CA PRO A 27 -50.59 -30.15 -26.69
C PRO A 27 -49.78 -30.84 -27.83
N GLN A 28 -48.99 -31.89 -27.48
CA GLN A 28 -48.73 -33.17 -28.22
C GLN A 28 -48.16 -33.15 -29.67
N ASN A 29 -47.25 -34.04 -30.13
CA ASN A 29 -47.08 -35.49 -29.90
C ASN A 29 -45.65 -36.04 -30.22
N SER A 30 -45.37 -37.30 -29.88
CA SER A 30 -44.18 -38.14 -30.26
C SER A 30 -44.53 -39.14 -31.41
N PRO A 31 -43.73 -40.18 -31.82
CA PRO A 31 -42.97 -41.22 -31.05
C PRO A 31 -41.43 -41.00 -31.12
N VAL A 32 -40.43 -41.91 -31.14
CA VAL A 32 -40.18 -43.37 -31.40
C VAL A 32 -38.90 -43.74 -30.57
N VAL A 33 -38.74 -44.80 -29.74
CA VAL A 33 -38.66 -46.29 -29.92
C VAL A 33 -37.44 -46.71 -30.78
N ASP A 34 -36.55 -47.67 -30.47
CA ASP A 34 -36.39 -48.74 -29.44
C ASP A 34 -35.18 -48.47 -28.48
N HIS A 35 -35.12 -48.82 -27.18
CA HIS A 35 -35.22 -50.10 -26.41
C HIS A 35 -33.94 -50.96 -26.30
N PHE A 36 -33.43 -51.11 -25.06
CA PHE A 36 -33.01 -52.40 -24.46
C PHE A 36 -33.00 -52.30 -22.92
N GLU A 37 -33.47 -53.36 -22.25
CA GLU A 37 -33.41 -53.58 -20.79
C GLU A 37 -32.27 -54.59 -20.49
N GLY A 38 -31.80 -54.88 -19.26
CA GLY A 38 -32.19 -54.50 -17.90
C GLY A 38 -31.26 -55.18 -16.88
N GLU A 39 -31.78 -55.56 -15.70
CA GLU A 39 -31.09 -56.32 -14.61
C GLU A 39 -29.93 -55.61 -13.85
N SER A 40 -29.55 -55.99 -12.62
CA SER A 40 -30.30 -56.50 -11.45
C SER A 40 -29.45 -56.33 -10.15
N VAL A 41 -30.02 -56.59 -8.97
CA VAL A 41 -29.36 -56.40 -7.65
C VAL A 41 -28.93 -57.74 -7.03
N PRO A 42 -27.76 -57.78 -6.37
CA PRO A 42 -27.54 -58.69 -5.23
C PRO A 42 -27.19 -57.95 -3.91
N GLN A 43 -27.87 -58.32 -2.83
CA GLN A 43 -27.35 -58.25 -1.44
C GLN A 43 -26.74 -59.62 -1.06
N VAL A 44 -26.56 -59.92 0.25
CA VAL A 44 -26.12 -61.22 0.86
C VAL A 44 -24.60 -61.45 0.75
N LEU A 45 -23.79 -61.81 1.77
CA LEU A 45 -23.80 -61.92 3.26
C LEU A 45 -22.29 -61.96 3.70
N ASN A 46 -21.84 -62.01 4.96
CA ASN A 46 -22.13 -61.34 6.25
C ASN A 46 -21.20 -61.94 7.35
N ASN A 47 -21.06 -61.30 8.53
CA ASN A 47 -20.38 -61.79 9.75
C ASN A 47 -18.84 -61.96 9.68
N ALA A 48 -18.03 -61.88 10.74
CA ALA A 48 -18.17 -61.44 12.15
C ALA A 48 -16.75 -61.01 12.65
N PHE A 49 -16.54 -60.19 13.69
CA PHE A 49 -16.89 -60.42 15.11
C PHE A 49 -16.99 -59.12 15.91
N ALA A 50 -17.57 -59.20 17.12
CA ALA A 50 -17.76 -58.09 18.06
C ALA A 50 -17.30 -58.44 19.49
N HIS A 51 -17.66 -57.59 20.47
CA HIS A 51 -17.21 -57.51 21.87
C HIS A 51 -15.88 -56.73 22.06
N PHE A 52 -15.68 -55.95 23.15
CA PHE A 52 -16.48 -55.83 24.38
C PHE A 52 -16.99 -54.41 24.65
N THR A 53 -18.17 -54.32 25.28
CA THR A 53 -18.60 -53.17 26.08
C THR A 53 -18.54 -53.57 27.56
N GLU A 54 -18.05 -52.72 28.46
CA GLU A 54 -18.79 -52.37 29.69
C GLU A 54 -18.12 -51.28 30.55
N ASN A 55 -19.00 -50.62 31.32
CA ASN A 55 -18.84 -49.93 32.59
C ASN A 55 -17.45 -49.91 33.29
N HIS A 56 -17.03 -48.73 33.76
CA HIS A 56 -16.91 -48.49 35.22
C HIS A 56 -16.83 -47.00 35.61
N ARG A 57 -17.53 -46.64 36.70
CA ARG A 57 -17.25 -45.45 37.53
C ARG A 57 -16.14 -45.79 38.53
N PRO A 58 -15.41 -44.78 39.02
CA PRO A 58 -14.93 -44.77 40.41
C PRO A 58 -15.62 -43.67 41.25
N LYS A 59 -16.25 -44.08 42.35
CA LYS A 59 -16.49 -43.24 43.54
C LYS A 59 -15.65 -43.81 44.68
N TYR A 60 -14.63 -43.09 45.14
CA TYR A 60 -14.04 -43.22 46.48
C TYR A 60 -13.67 -41.80 46.94
N GLN A 61 -14.34 -41.20 47.93
CA GLN A 61 -14.37 -41.45 49.39
C GLN A 61 -13.16 -40.90 50.16
N ARG A 62 -13.46 -40.33 51.35
CA ARG A 62 -12.54 -39.60 52.22
C ARG A 62 -11.77 -40.52 53.17
N SER A 63 -10.55 -40.13 53.52
CA SER A 63 -9.92 -40.29 54.84
C SER A 63 -8.76 -39.27 54.88
N ALA A 64 -8.64 -38.23 55.73
CA ALA A 64 -9.12 -37.91 57.08
C ALA A 64 -8.16 -38.31 58.23
N LEU A 65 -7.26 -37.38 58.59
CA LEU A 65 -6.49 -37.15 59.83
C LEU A 65 -5.97 -35.69 59.67
N LEU A 66 -6.29 -34.68 60.50
CA LEU A 66 -5.97 -34.45 61.93
C LEU A 66 -4.45 -34.45 62.17
N LEU A 67 -3.83 -33.43 62.77
CA LEU A 67 -4.32 -32.21 63.50
C LEU A 67 -3.82 -30.91 62.79
N ASP A 68 -3.95 -29.66 63.25
CA ASP A 68 -4.44 -29.06 64.51
C ASP A 68 -4.95 -27.60 64.30
N GLU A 69 -5.37 -26.92 65.38
CA GLU A 69 -5.80 -25.50 65.48
C GLU A 69 -4.83 -24.67 66.39
N PRO A 70 -5.07 -23.39 66.85
CA PRO A 70 -6.21 -22.47 66.65
C PRO A 70 -5.89 -20.98 66.28
N LEU A 71 -6.93 -20.31 65.73
CA LEU A 71 -7.48 -18.96 66.02
C LEU A 71 -6.59 -17.78 66.52
N LYS A 72 -6.77 -16.60 65.92
CA LYS A 72 -7.54 -15.44 66.47
C LYS A 72 -7.62 -14.25 65.48
N GLU A 73 -8.80 -13.68 65.20
CA GLU A 73 -9.50 -12.55 65.90
C GLU A 73 -8.72 -11.21 65.89
N GLY A 74 -9.31 -10.06 65.52
CA GLY A 74 -10.72 -9.78 65.21
C GLY A 74 -10.99 -8.42 64.52
N SER A 75 -12.21 -7.87 64.71
CA SER A 75 -12.89 -6.91 63.81
C SER A 75 -13.21 -5.51 64.40
N GLY A 76 -13.45 -4.53 63.52
CA GLY A 76 -14.16 -3.25 63.77
C GLY A 76 -13.86 -2.20 62.67
N SER A 77 -14.81 -1.61 61.92
CA SER A 77 -15.97 -0.71 62.23
C SER A 77 -15.55 0.75 62.53
N GLY A 78 -16.07 1.85 61.94
CA GLY A 78 -17.16 2.09 60.97
C GLY A 78 -16.75 3.09 59.84
N MET A 79 -17.60 3.62 58.93
CA MET A 79 -18.71 4.62 59.11
C MET A 79 -18.22 5.95 59.72
N GLU A 80 -18.48 7.17 59.21
CA GLU A 80 -19.38 7.75 58.16
C GLU A 80 -18.65 9.01 57.55
N ASP A 81 -18.72 9.29 56.22
CA ASP A 81 -19.57 10.28 55.50
C ASP A 81 -18.91 11.67 55.26
N ASP A 82 -19.45 12.42 54.27
CA ASP A 82 -19.40 13.89 54.07
C ASP A 82 -18.05 14.63 53.89
N GLU A 83 -17.94 15.75 53.15
CA GLU A 83 -18.79 16.29 52.07
C GLU A 83 -17.92 17.15 51.10
N ASP A 84 -18.56 18.06 50.37
CA ASP A 84 -18.03 18.86 49.26
C ASP A 84 -16.96 19.93 49.62
N VAL A 85 -16.49 20.57 48.52
CA VAL A 85 -16.05 21.98 48.37
C VAL A 85 -14.63 22.12 47.80
N GLY A 86 -14.57 22.33 46.48
CA GLY A 86 -13.38 22.83 45.79
C GLY A 86 -13.32 24.37 45.76
N LEU A 87 -12.14 24.94 45.47
CA LEU A 87 -12.01 26.35 45.09
C LEU A 87 -10.83 26.60 44.13
N PHE A 88 -11.04 27.53 43.20
CA PHE A 88 -10.03 28.06 42.28
C PHE A 88 -9.01 28.94 43.03
N TRP A 89 -7.81 29.13 42.47
CA TRP A 89 -7.45 30.38 41.79
C TRP A 89 -6.08 30.33 41.08
N ARG A 90 -5.92 31.16 40.04
CA ARG A 90 -4.64 31.38 39.34
C ARG A 90 -3.96 32.65 39.87
N SER A 91 -2.63 32.67 39.91
CA SER A 91 -1.86 33.92 39.91
C SER A 91 -0.63 33.82 39.02
N LYS A 92 -0.12 34.95 38.51
CA LYS A 92 0.94 35.00 37.49
C LYS A 92 1.63 36.38 37.45
N ARG A 93 2.93 36.42 37.84
CA ARG A 93 4.00 37.45 37.65
C ARG A 93 5.17 37.00 38.56
N SER A 94 6.47 36.93 38.19
CA SER A 94 7.42 37.88 37.58
C SER A 94 7.62 39.14 38.46
N VAL A 95 8.83 39.57 38.86
CA VAL A 95 10.06 39.83 38.05
C VAL A 95 11.34 39.82 38.96
N ASP A 96 12.51 39.60 38.35
CA ASP A 96 13.92 39.91 38.75
C ASP A 96 14.63 39.40 40.03
N ALA A 97 15.53 38.42 39.79
CA ALA A 97 17.00 38.51 39.91
C ALA A 97 17.71 38.96 41.23
N LYS A 98 18.44 38.00 41.84
CA LYS A 98 19.88 38.12 42.16
C LYS A 98 20.51 36.77 42.57
N ASN A 99 21.84 36.69 42.49
CA ASN A 99 22.76 35.73 43.13
C ASN A 99 22.50 34.20 42.99
N CYS A 100 23.18 33.56 42.03
CA CYS A 100 24.26 32.60 42.34
C CYS A 100 25.06 32.18 41.07
N PRO A 101 26.38 31.93 41.16
CA PRO A 101 27.20 31.51 40.02
C PRO A 101 27.16 29.99 39.79
N VAL A 102 27.14 29.57 38.52
CA VAL A 102 27.18 28.14 38.14
C VAL A 102 28.63 27.65 38.02
N LYS A 103 29.02 26.69 38.86
CA LYS A 103 30.22 25.85 38.73
C LYS A 103 29.81 24.40 39.08
N GLN A 104 29.89 23.45 38.15
CA GLN A 104 31.08 22.78 37.58
C GLN A 104 31.68 21.68 38.48
N TYR A 105 31.25 20.44 38.21
CA TYR A 105 32.12 19.37 37.69
C TYR A 105 31.36 18.81 36.44
N SER A 106 31.89 18.61 35.23
CA SER A 106 33.17 18.04 34.73
C SER A 106 33.37 16.57 35.16
N TYR A 107 33.76 15.64 34.28
CA TYR A 107 34.59 15.81 33.08
C TYR A 107 34.03 15.19 31.78
N ARG A 108 33.95 16.03 30.75
CA ARG A 108 34.49 15.75 29.40
C ARG A 108 35.92 16.36 29.37
N PRO A 109 36.73 16.17 28.30
CA PRO A 109 37.08 14.92 27.62
C PRO A 109 38.60 14.84 27.32
N MET A 110 39.12 13.76 26.71
CA MET A 110 40.19 13.96 25.71
C MET A 110 40.36 12.82 24.69
N PHE A 111 40.80 13.22 23.49
CA PHE A 111 41.23 12.36 22.38
C PHE A 111 42.57 11.67 22.71
N ARG A 112 42.79 10.44 22.21
CA ARG A 112 43.61 10.21 20.98
C ARG A 112 43.64 8.73 20.55
N ARG A 113 44.03 8.53 19.28
CA ARG A 113 44.47 7.25 18.71
C ARG A 113 45.79 6.81 19.36
N PHE A 114 46.08 5.51 19.44
CA PHE A 114 47.08 4.84 18.57
C PHE A 114 47.06 3.31 18.76
N ASN A 115 47.95 2.61 18.05
CA ASN A 115 47.89 1.16 17.79
C ASN A 115 48.79 0.31 18.71
N ALA A 116 48.55 -1.01 18.60
CA ALA A 116 49.55 -2.10 18.57
C ALA A 116 49.99 -2.77 19.89
N THR A 117 50.39 -4.05 19.71
CA THR A 117 51.01 -5.02 20.64
C THR A 117 50.22 -5.38 21.92
N SER A 118 50.50 -6.46 22.64
CA SER A 118 50.88 -7.86 22.34
C SER A 118 50.88 -8.62 23.69
N SER A 119 50.72 -9.96 23.70
CA SER A 119 51.24 -10.93 24.71
C SER A 119 51.54 -10.43 26.16
N HIS A 120 50.90 -10.95 27.22
CA HIS A 120 51.32 -12.22 27.85
C HIS A 120 50.32 -12.80 28.89
N ILE A 121 50.56 -14.07 29.27
CA ILE A 121 49.85 -15.01 30.19
C ILE A 121 50.77 -15.26 31.42
N PRO A 122 50.33 -15.41 32.71
CA PRO A 122 49.60 -16.58 33.30
C PRO A 122 48.61 -16.21 34.46
N HIS A 123 48.07 -17.05 35.39
CA HIS A 123 48.14 -18.46 35.85
C HIS A 123 46.68 -18.94 36.25
N ILE A 124 46.25 -20.22 36.40
CA ILE A 124 46.58 -21.38 37.28
C ILE A 124 46.30 -21.12 38.79
N ARG A 125 45.53 -21.91 39.60
CA ARG A 125 45.04 -23.33 39.69
C ARG A 125 43.59 -23.34 40.28
N THR A 126 42.57 -24.10 39.83
CA THR A 126 42.10 -25.48 40.25
C THR A 126 42.12 -25.77 41.77
N VAL A 127 41.14 -26.44 42.43
CA VAL A 127 40.66 -27.86 42.27
C VAL A 127 39.32 -28.11 43.04
N ASP A 128 38.37 -28.87 42.43
CA ASP A 128 37.33 -29.82 42.94
C ASP A 128 36.41 -29.49 44.18
N ASN A 129 35.32 -30.22 44.51
CA ASN A 129 34.91 -31.61 44.19
C ASN A 129 33.36 -31.85 44.16
N SER A 130 32.96 -33.11 43.95
CA SER A 130 31.68 -33.57 43.36
C SER A 130 30.61 -34.14 44.31
N ALA A 131 29.35 -33.87 43.98
CA ALA A 131 28.11 -34.56 44.41
C ALA A 131 26.91 -33.97 43.61
N TYR A 132 25.82 -34.66 43.26
CA TYR A 132 25.52 -36.09 43.11
C TYR A 132 24.32 -36.24 42.13
N LEU A 133 24.12 -37.37 41.45
CA LEU A 133 23.01 -37.55 40.50
C LEU A 133 22.62 -39.04 40.30
N PRO A 134 21.31 -39.36 40.19
CA PRO A 134 20.87 -40.48 39.34
C PRO A 134 19.59 -40.20 38.51
N SER A 135 19.26 -41.16 37.64
CA SER A 135 17.96 -41.38 36.96
C SER A 135 17.33 -40.22 36.14
N LEU A 136 17.91 -39.97 34.95
CA LEU A 136 17.16 -39.49 33.77
C LEU A 136 17.76 -40.08 32.46
N ARG A 137 18.16 -41.36 32.51
CA ARG A 137 18.95 -42.03 31.45
C ARG A 137 18.27 -43.28 30.85
N GLU A 138 16.95 -43.38 30.95
CA GLU A 138 16.17 -44.53 30.42
C GLU A 138 14.98 -44.10 29.53
N MET A 139 14.91 -42.82 29.14
CA MET A 139 13.83 -42.29 28.27
C MET A 139 14.29 -41.82 26.88
N PHE A 140 15.59 -41.93 26.55
CA PHE A 140 16.12 -41.48 25.25
C PHE A 140 16.61 -42.61 24.32
N ASP A 141 16.72 -43.84 24.82
CA ASP A 141 17.28 -44.98 24.05
C ASP A 141 16.24 -45.68 23.14
N ASN A 142 15.07 -45.08 22.91
CA ASN A 142 13.99 -45.62 22.05
C ASN A 142 13.27 -44.57 21.19
N ALA A 143 13.92 -43.45 20.87
CA ALA A 143 13.47 -42.59 19.77
C ALA A 143 14.07 -43.12 18.45
N PRO A 144 13.29 -43.24 17.35
CA PRO A 144 13.85 -43.62 16.05
C PRO A 144 14.77 -42.51 15.52
N ASP A 145 15.94 -42.89 15.02
CA ASP A 145 16.89 -41.95 14.40
C ASP A 145 16.24 -41.23 13.21
N VAL A 146 15.97 -39.93 13.39
CA VAL A 146 15.66 -39.03 12.27
C VAL A 146 17.00 -38.57 11.69
N PRO A 147 17.38 -38.99 10.46
CA PRO A 147 18.65 -38.59 9.88
C PRO A 147 18.71 -37.07 9.68
N PRO A 148 19.92 -36.45 9.75
CA PRO A 148 20.07 -35.02 9.54
C PRO A 148 19.54 -34.62 8.16
N ALA A 149 18.89 -33.45 8.09
CA ALA A 149 18.21 -32.98 6.89
C ALA A 149 19.14 -32.97 5.66
N VAL A 150 18.90 -33.90 4.74
CA VAL A 150 19.65 -34.07 3.50
C VAL A 150 19.21 -33.00 2.50
N ASP A 151 20.16 -32.29 1.89
CA ASP A 151 19.86 -31.33 0.84
C ASP A 151 19.34 -32.09 -0.41
N PRO A 152 18.20 -31.71 -1.01
CA PRO A 152 17.64 -32.43 -2.16
C PRO A 152 18.60 -32.58 -3.35
N GLU A 153 19.53 -31.65 -3.53
CA GLU A 153 20.55 -31.71 -4.60
C GLU A 153 21.76 -32.60 -4.23
N CYS A 154 21.84 -33.09 -2.99
CA CYS A 154 22.85 -34.03 -2.51
C CYS A 154 22.27 -35.38 -2.10
N TYR A 155 20.94 -35.55 -2.12
CA TYR A 155 20.29 -36.84 -1.89
C TYR A 155 20.75 -37.87 -2.93
N GLY A 156 21.21 -39.03 -2.46
CA GLY A 156 21.74 -40.11 -3.31
C GLY A 156 23.06 -39.82 -4.03
N ARG A 157 23.76 -38.71 -3.73
CA ARG A 157 25.06 -38.37 -4.35
C ARG A 157 26.22 -38.69 -3.41
N GLU A 158 27.34 -39.14 -3.98
CA GLU A 158 28.54 -39.52 -3.19
C GLU A 158 29.21 -38.34 -2.48
N ASN A 159 29.86 -38.63 -1.35
CA ASN A 159 30.65 -37.65 -0.60
C ASN A 159 31.80 -37.10 -1.46
N GLY A 160 31.81 -35.78 -1.66
CA GLY A 160 32.75 -35.09 -2.52
C GLY A 160 32.23 -34.77 -3.93
N TYR A 161 31.07 -35.31 -4.33
CA TYR A 161 30.41 -34.97 -5.60
C TYR A 161 30.21 -33.46 -5.72
N THR A 162 30.41 -32.92 -6.92
CA THR A 162 30.41 -31.48 -7.18
C THR A 162 29.57 -31.11 -8.40
N PHE A 163 28.96 -29.93 -8.37
CA PHE A 163 28.08 -29.40 -9.41
C PHE A 163 28.08 -27.87 -9.40
N SER A 164 27.73 -27.24 -10.52
CA SER A 164 27.79 -25.80 -10.70
C SER A 164 26.75 -25.06 -9.84
N SER A 165 26.98 -23.77 -9.55
CA SER A 165 25.95 -22.89 -9.02
C SER A 165 25.27 -22.03 -10.10
N GLY A 166 25.41 -22.44 -11.38
CA GLY A 166 24.84 -21.78 -12.55
C GLY A 166 25.89 -21.57 -13.66
N VAL A 167 25.41 -21.56 -14.90
CA VAL A 167 26.24 -21.56 -16.12
C VAL A 167 27.34 -20.49 -16.07
N CYS A 168 28.59 -20.89 -16.35
CA CYS A 168 29.74 -20.00 -16.48
C CYS A 168 30.02 -19.12 -15.23
N ARG A 169 29.66 -19.61 -14.03
CA ARG A 169 29.96 -18.98 -12.72
C ARG A 169 31.29 -19.45 -12.13
N SER A 170 31.87 -18.63 -11.25
CA SER A 170 33.07 -18.95 -10.48
C SER A 170 32.80 -19.67 -9.15
N THR A 171 31.55 -20.09 -8.90
CA THR A 171 31.13 -20.75 -7.65
C THR A 171 30.38 -22.03 -7.94
N PHE A 172 30.55 -23.02 -7.06
CA PHE A 172 30.05 -24.39 -7.22
C PHE A 172 29.67 -24.98 -5.86
N HIS A 173 29.00 -26.12 -5.87
CA HIS A 173 28.60 -26.85 -4.68
C HIS A 173 29.31 -28.20 -4.58
N ARG A 174 29.56 -28.66 -3.35
CA ARG A 174 30.06 -30.00 -3.02
C ARG A 174 29.14 -30.65 -1.99
N CYS A 175 28.80 -31.91 -2.21
CA CYS A 175 28.06 -32.72 -1.25
C CYS A 175 28.98 -33.33 -0.20
N PHE A 176 28.59 -33.29 1.07
CA PHE A 176 29.29 -33.95 2.17
C PHE A 176 28.30 -34.40 3.25
N ASN A 177 28.23 -35.70 3.50
CA ASN A 177 27.24 -36.36 4.38
C ASN A 177 25.80 -35.92 4.11
N GLY A 178 25.43 -35.80 2.82
CA GLY A 178 24.11 -35.33 2.38
C GLY A 178 23.88 -33.81 2.46
N ALA A 179 24.78 -33.04 3.07
CA ALA A 179 24.71 -31.57 3.12
C ALA A 179 25.40 -30.91 1.92
N LYS A 180 24.86 -29.78 1.47
CA LYS A 180 25.39 -28.97 0.36
C LYS A 180 26.30 -27.86 0.85
N ILE A 181 27.58 -27.88 0.45
CA ILE A 181 28.61 -26.89 0.83
C ILE A 181 29.00 -26.07 -0.40
N ARG A 182 28.96 -24.74 -0.30
CA ARG A 182 29.36 -23.84 -1.39
C ARG A 182 30.86 -23.55 -1.38
N HIS A 183 31.46 -23.60 -2.56
CA HIS A 183 32.86 -23.31 -2.83
C HIS A 183 33.02 -22.31 -3.99
N ASN A 184 34.19 -21.69 -4.07
CA ASN A 184 34.58 -20.78 -5.15
C ASN A 184 35.83 -21.34 -5.84
N CYS A 185 36.00 -21.03 -7.13
CA CYS A 185 37.25 -21.33 -7.84
C CYS A 185 38.44 -20.53 -7.27
N ALA A 186 39.60 -21.18 -7.19
CA ALA A 186 40.74 -20.67 -6.43
C ALA A 186 41.48 -19.50 -7.10
N GLN A 187 41.34 -19.32 -8.41
CA GLN A 187 41.96 -18.22 -9.16
C GLN A 187 40.92 -17.23 -9.68
N THR A 188 41.23 -15.93 -9.60
CA THR A 188 40.37 -14.86 -10.11
C THR A 188 40.20 -14.95 -11.63
N GLY A 189 38.96 -15.06 -12.09
CA GLY A 189 38.62 -15.19 -13.52
C GLY A 189 38.34 -16.63 -13.99
N GLN A 190 38.61 -17.64 -13.16
CA GLN A 190 38.16 -19.01 -13.43
C GLN A 190 36.65 -19.19 -13.21
N VAL A 191 36.11 -20.19 -13.90
CA VAL A 191 34.73 -20.68 -13.82
C VAL A 191 34.73 -22.15 -13.47
N TYR A 192 33.68 -22.63 -12.80
CA TYR A 192 33.51 -24.05 -12.57
C TYR A 192 32.79 -24.67 -13.76
N ASP A 193 33.39 -25.71 -14.34
CA ASP A 193 32.86 -26.44 -15.48
C ASP A 193 32.31 -27.79 -15.00
N GLU A 194 31.01 -28.03 -15.15
CA GLU A 194 30.37 -29.21 -14.59
C GLU A 194 30.62 -30.49 -15.40
N TYR A 195 30.97 -30.40 -16.68
CA TYR A 195 31.30 -31.56 -17.51
C TYR A 195 32.66 -32.16 -17.13
N SER A 196 33.66 -31.32 -16.90
CA SER A 196 35.01 -31.71 -16.46
C SER A 196 35.19 -31.72 -14.94
N LYS A 197 34.20 -31.22 -14.19
CA LYS A 197 34.13 -31.12 -12.72
C LYS A 197 35.27 -30.31 -12.08
N VAL A 198 35.92 -29.43 -12.85
CA VAL A 198 37.07 -28.61 -12.41
C VAL A 198 36.86 -27.12 -12.66
N CYS A 199 37.67 -26.30 -11.99
CA CYS A 199 37.77 -24.87 -12.30
C CYS A 199 38.67 -24.65 -13.52
N ALA A 200 38.08 -24.13 -14.60
CA ALA A 200 38.74 -23.88 -15.88
C ALA A 200 38.81 -22.37 -16.19
N SER A 201 39.54 -21.99 -17.25
CA SER A 201 39.39 -20.66 -17.84
C SER A 201 38.07 -20.56 -18.60
N ARG A 202 37.54 -19.35 -18.79
CA ARG A 202 36.32 -19.13 -19.58
C ARG A 202 36.43 -19.53 -21.06
N ALA A 203 37.64 -19.64 -21.62
CA ALA A 203 37.83 -20.10 -22.99
C ALA A 203 37.88 -21.64 -23.11
N ASP A 204 38.18 -22.32 -22.00
CA ASP A 204 38.39 -23.77 -21.96
C ASP A 204 37.15 -24.53 -21.47
N SER A 205 36.33 -23.91 -20.62
CA SER A 205 35.05 -24.46 -20.19
C SER A 205 34.08 -24.65 -21.35
N LEU A 206 33.45 -25.82 -21.42
CA LEU A 206 32.44 -26.17 -22.41
C LEU A 206 31.13 -25.41 -22.17
N GLU A 207 30.81 -25.06 -20.91
CA GLU A 207 29.66 -24.20 -20.55
C GLU A 207 29.78 -22.76 -21.06
N CYS A 208 31.01 -22.25 -21.21
CA CYS A 208 31.27 -20.86 -21.60
C CYS A 208 31.58 -20.69 -23.10
N ARG A 209 31.60 -21.77 -23.88
CA ARG A 209 31.87 -21.71 -25.33
C ARG A 209 30.58 -21.47 -26.10
N PRO A 210 30.48 -20.39 -26.91
CA PRO A 210 29.37 -20.23 -27.82
C PRO A 210 29.39 -21.34 -28.89
N PRO A 211 28.22 -21.86 -29.32
CA PRO A 211 28.15 -22.79 -30.43
C PRO A 211 28.64 -22.13 -31.73
N LYS A 212 29.24 -22.92 -32.63
CA LYS A 212 29.62 -22.42 -33.96
C LYS A 212 28.38 -22.17 -34.82
N PRO A 213 28.32 -21.08 -35.61
CA PRO A 213 27.23 -20.87 -36.56
C PRO A 213 27.12 -22.01 -37.57
N LEU A 214 25.88 -22.44 -37.83
CA LEU A 214 25.54 -23.27 -38.98
C LEU A 214 25.38 -22.40 -40.23
N ALA A 215 25.75 -22.93 -41.39
CA ALA A 215 25.58 -22.22 -42.66
C ALA A 215 24.09 -22.14 -43.04
N LEU A 216 23.69 -21.00 -43.60
CA LEU A 216 22.33 -20.76 -44.08
C LEU A 216 21.92 -21.80 -45.12
N LEU A 217 20.94 -22.65 -44.78
CA LEU A 217 20.25 -23.50 -45.76
C LEU A 217 19.35 -22.63 -46.64
N GLN A 218 19.22 -23.00 -47.92
CA GLN A 218 18.48 -22.22 -48.91
C GLN A 218 16.96 -22.38 -48.72
N LYS A 219 16.19 -21.36 -49.13
CA LYS A 219 14.71 -21.39 -49.14
C LYS A 219 14.22 -22.63 -49.91
N GLY A 220 13.50 -23.55 -49.27
CA GLY A 220 12.97 -24.70 -50.00
C GLY A 220 12.15 -25.76 -49.25
N GLU A 221 12.19 -25.84 -47.91
CA GLU A 221 11.35 -26.77 -47.14
C GLU A 221 11.29 -26.29 -45.68
N TYR A 222 10.09 -26.09 -45.12
CA TYR A 222 9.94 -25.63 -43.74
C TYR A 222 8.62 -26.09 -43.10
N ASP A 223 8.70 -26.58 -41.86
CA ASP A 223 7.57 -27.01 -41.04
C ASP A 223 7.65 -26.31 -39.68
N GLU A 224 6.70 -25.39 -39.45
CA GLU A 224 6.73 -24.46 -38.31
C GLU A 224 6.59 -25.17 -36.95
N ASN A 225 6.07 -26.40 -36.92
CA ASN A 225 5.81 -27.13 -35.67
C ASN A 225 7.02 -27.91 -35.12
N ASN A 226 8.18 -27.87 -35.78
CA ASN A 226 9.28 -28.81 -35.52
C ASN A 226 10.66 -28.16 -35.28
N LEU A 227 10.73 -26.84 -35.11
CA LEU A 227 11.98 -26.08 -34.97
C LEU A 227 12.91 -26.66 -33.89
N CYS A 228 12.37 -26.89 -32.70
CA CYS A 228 13.17 -27.22 -31.52
C CYS A 228 13.53 -28.72 -31.38
N LYS A 229 13.13 -29.60 -32.31
CA LYS A 229 13.44 -31.04 -32.23
C LYS A 229 14.94 -31.38 -32.31
N ASN A 230 15.71 -30.58 -33.04
CA ASN A 230 17.14 -30.78 -33.26
C ASN A 230 18.01 -29.70 -32.60
N HIS A 231 17.40 -28.78 -31.84
CA HIS A 231 18.08 -27.69 -31.14
C HIS A 231 18.17 -28.02 -29.64
N VAL A 232 19.16 -27.46 -28.96
CA VAL A 232 19.23 -27.49 -27.49
C VAL A 232 18.40 -26.35 -26.91
N ASP A 233 17.93 -26.48 -25.68
CA ASP A 233 17.10 -25.46 -25.02
C ASP A 233 17.83 -24.10 -24.97
N GLY A 234 17.14 -23.03 -25.39
CA GLY A 234 17.75 -21.72 -25.64
C GLY A 234 16.90 -20.81 -26.53
N LEU A 235 17.41 -19.61 -26.82
CA LEU A 235 16.78 -18.65 -27.74
C LEU A 235 17.42 -18.72 -29.13
N TYR A 236 16.58 -18.74 -30.16
CA TYR A 236 16.93 -18.83 -31.57
C TYR A 236 16.20 -17.75 -32.38
N ARG A 237 16.72 -17.45 -33.57
CA ARG A 237 16.16 -16.46 -34.50
C ARG A 237 15.18 -17.16 -35.45
N HIS A 238 14.06 -16.51 -35.79
CA HIS A 238 13.08 -17.13 -36.69
C HIS A 238 13.68 -17.29 -38.11
N PRO A 239 13.72 -18.49 -38.70
CA PRO A 239 14.44 -18.72 -39.96
C PRO A 239 13.88 -17.96 -41.17
N THR A 240 12.60 -17.54 -41.09
CA THR A 240 11.95 -16.67 -42.09
C THR A 240 11.87 -15.19 -41.68
N SER A 241 12.37 -14.79 -40.51
CA SER A 241 12.40 -13.38 -40.08
C SER A 241 13.49 -13.13 -39.04
N CYS A 242 14.50 -12.34 -39.42
CA CYS A 242 15.61 -11.94 -38.55
C CYS A 242 15.22 -11.30 -37.20
N HIS A 243 14.01 -10.76 -37.12
CA HIS A 243 13.50 -9.93 -36.03
C HIS A 243 12.76 -10.74 -34.94
N ARG A 244 12.12 -11.85 -35.33
CA ARG A 244 11.36 -12.74 -34.44
C ARG A 244 12.30 -13.68 -33.69
N ILE A 245 11.98 -13.97 -32.43
CA ILE A 245 12.74 -14.86 -31.55
C ILE A 245 11.86 -16.08 -31.22
N ILE A 246 12.48 -17.25 -31.18
CA ILE A 246 11.88 -18.52 -30.74
C ILE A 246 12.64 -19.00 -29.51
N GLN A 247 11.91 -19.50 -28.52
CA GLN A 247 12.49 -20.22 -27.40
C GLN A 247 12.26 -21.73 -27.57
N CYS A 248 13.35 -22.49 -27.50
CA CYS A 248 13.31 -23.94 -27.38
C CYS A 248 13.38 -24.35 -25.91
N PHE A 249 12.50 -25.25 -25.48
CA PHE A 249 12.55 -25.86 -24.16
C PHE A 249 11.96 -27.28 -24.19
N GLY A 250 12.70 -28.29 -23.74
CA GLY A 250 12.25 -29.68 -23.74
C GLY A 250 12.04 -30.30 -25.14
N LYS A 251 12.57 -29.66 -26.20
CA LYS A 251 12.26 -29.84 -27.64
C LYS A 251 10.95 -29.22 -28.13
N ASP A 252 10.14 -28.65 -27.26
CA ASP A 252 8.96 -27.88 -27.66
C ASP A 252 9.37 -26.46 -28.10
N THR A 253 8.53 -25.86 -28.95
CA THR A 253 8.81 -24.59 -29.64
C THR A 253 7.85 -23.51 -29.14
N PHE A 254 8.39 -22.42 -28.58
CA PHE A 254 7.62 -21.31 -28.03
C PHE A 254 7.99 -20.01 -28.74
N GLU A 255 7.03 -19.11 -28.98
CA GLU A 255 7.36 -17.76 -29.42
C GLU A 255 7.91 -16.93 -28.25
N HIS A 256 8.99 -16.21 -28.50
CA HIS A 256 9.58 -15.25 -27.57
C HIS A 256 9.34 -13.83 -28.10
N PRO A 257 9.20 -12.80 -27.23
CA PRO A 257 9.16 -11.41 -27.66
C PRO A 257 10.23 -11.10 -28.70
N SER A 258 9.81 -10.48 -29.80
CA SER A 258 10.71 -10.07 -30.89
C SER A 258 11.63 -8.95 -30.42
N CYS A 259 12.70 -8.68 -31.18
CA CYS A 259 13.52 -7.50 -30.94
C CYS A 259 12.71 -6.20 -31.07
N GLU A 260 13.21 -5.09 -30.53
CA GLU A 260 12.63 -3.77 -30.80
C GLU A 260 13.17 -3.19 -32.13
N HIS A 261 12.39 -2.30 -32.76
CA HIS A 261 12.80 -1.44 -33.89
C HIS A 261 13.64 -2.13 -35.01
N GLU A 262 13.08 -3.18 -35.63
CA GLU A 262 13.68 -3.94 -36.76
C GLU A 262 15.09 -4.55 -36.55
N LEU A 263 15.63 -4.51 -35.32
CA LEU A 263 16.88 -5.18 -34.96
C LEU A 263 16.76 -6.70 -35.17
N ALA A 264 17.89 -7.35 -35.45
CA ALA A 264 17.98 -8.80 -35.60
C ALA A 264 18.47 -9.45 -34.31
N PHE A 265 17.99 -10.66 -34.02
CA PHE A 265 18.47 -11.43 -32.86
C PHE A 265 19.77 -12.18 -33.17
N ASP A 266 20.84 -11.88 -32.43
CA ASP A 266 22.11 -12.61 -32.48
C ASP A 266 22.15 -13.76 -31.48
N GLU A 267 21.87 -14.95 -32.00
CA GLU A 267 21.85 -16.22 -31.28
C GLU A 267 23.20 -16.59 -30.65
N SER A 268 24.33 -16.06 -31.18
CA SER A 268 25.66 -16.30 -30.63
C SER A 268 25.99 -15.42 -29.43
N ARG A 269 25.24 -14.32 -29.24
CA ARG A 269 25.41 -13.35 -28.15
C ARG A 269 24.20 -13.25 -27.22
N GLY A 270 23.04 -13.81 -27.61
CA GLY A 270 21.80 -13.75 -26.85
C GLY A 270 21.15 -12.36 -26.79
N VAL A 271 21.42 -11.48 -27.77
CA VAL A 271 20.98 -10.08 -27.77
C VAL A 271 20.49 -9.62 -29.15
N CYS A 272 19.66 -8.58 -29.17
CA CYS A 272 19.28 -7.88 -30.38
C CYS A 272 20.37 -6.89 -30.80
N ASP A 273 20.71 -6.88 -32.09
CA ASP A 273 21.71 -5.98 -32.71
C ASP A 273 21.27 -5.63 -34.15
N TYR A 274 21.92 -4.65 -34.78
CA TYR A 274 21.57 -4.23 -36.14
C TYR A 274 21.74 -5.38 -37.14
N ARG A 275 20.85 -5.48 -38.14
CA ARG A 275 20.84 -6.54 -39.17
C ARG A 275 22.19 -6.76 -39.89
N GLN A 276 23.05 -5.73 -39.90
CA GLN A 276 24.41 -5.73 -40.48
C GLN A 276 25.46 -6.40 -39.58
N ASN A 277 25.25 -6.39 -38.26
CA ASN A 277 26.13 -7.00 -37.27
C ASN A 277 25.78 -8.48 -36.98
N VAL A 278 24.59 -8.92 -37.39
CA VAL A 278 24.09 -10.28 -37.16
C VAL A 278 24.22 -11.10 -38.45
N GLN A 279 25.18 -12.03 -38.45
CA GLN A 279 25.55 -12.81 -39.62
C GLN A 279 24.33 -13.45 -40.31
N GLY A 280 24.18 -13.20 -41.61
CA GLY A 280 23.09 -13.73 -42.43
C GLY A 280 21.82 -12.87 -42.48
N CYS A 281 21.70 -11.81 -41.68
CA CYS A 281 20.60 -10.84 -41.77
C CYS A 281 20.89 -9.65 -42.69
N GLU A 282 22.14 -9.52 -43.15
CA GLU A 282 22.65 -8.42 -43.98
C GLU A 282 21.88 -8.19 -45.29
N THR A 283 21.19 -9.21 -45.81
CA THR A 283 20.43 -9.18 -47.07
C THR A 283 18.95 -9.56 -46.91
N PHE A 284 18.45 -9.61 -45.67
CA PHE A 284 17.08 -10.05 -45.38
C PHE A 284 16.07 -8.93 -45.67
N ALA A 285 15.65 -8.83 -46.93
CA ALA A 285 14.68 -7.85 -47.40
C ALA A 285 13.23 -8.26 -47.06
N ASP A 286 12.71 -7.74 -45.94
CA ASP A 286 11.28 -7.80 -45.63
C ASP A 286 10.49 -6.90 -46.57
N GLY A 287 9.37 -7.40 -47.10
CA GLY A 287 8.70 -6.86 -48.28
C GLY A 287 7.74 -5.68 -48.03
N THR A 288 8.20 -4.55 -47.48
CA THR A 288 7.39 -3.31 -47.40
C THR A 288 8.15 -2.08 -47.88
N SER A 289 7.95 -1.69 -49.15
CA SER A 289 8.68 -0.59 -49.79
C SER A 289 7.97 0.77 -49.68
N SER A 290 8.48 1.69 -48.86
CA SER A 290 8.00 3.09 -48.78
C SER A 290 9.13 4.12 -48.90
N LYS A 291 9.61 4.33 -50.13
CA LYS A 291 10.37 5.50 -50.63
C LYS A 291 11.15 6.33 -49.59
N HIS A 292 12.39 5.95 -49.29
CA HIS A 292 13.35 6.88 -48.67
C HIS A 292 13.62 8.06 -49.60
N GLN A 293 13.16 9.26 -49.23
CA GLN A 293 13.44 10.50 -49.96
C GLN A 293 14.65 11.21 -49.36
N SER A 294 15.82 11.00 -49.99
CA SER A 294 17.07 11.78 -49.81
C SER A 294 17.38 12.20 -48.36
N VAL A 295 18.02 11.33 -47.58
CA VAL A 295 18.45 11.64 -46.21
C VAL A 295 19.46 12.79 -46.22
N ILE A 296 19.10 13.89 -45.57
CA ILE A 296 20.04 14.93 -45.14
C ILE A 296 20.64 14.43 -43.82
N GLY A 297 21.96 14.23 -43.78
CA GLY A 297 22.64 13.77 -42.57
C GLY A 297 22.64 14.82 -41.45
N CYS A 298 23.05 14.44 -40.25
CA CYS A 298 23.11 15.35 -39.08
C CYS A 298 24.15 16.48 -39.21
N GLY A 299 24.91 16.55 -40.30
CA GLY A 299 25.80 17.68 -40.59
C GLY A 299 27.00 17.80 -39.65
N GLY A 300 27.43 16.68 -39.04
CA GLY A 300 28.53 16.62 -38.08
C GLY A 300 28.13 16.71 -36.61
N ASN A 301 26.83 16.82 -36.31
CA ASN A 301 26.33 16.61 -34.95
C ASN A 301 26.36 15.12 -34.57
N LYS A 302 26.44 14.80 -33.29
CA LYS A 302 26.57 13.44 -32.75
C LYS A 302 25.22 12.78 -32.52
N HIS A 303 25.23 11.46 -32.38
CA HIS A 303 24.05 10.74 -31.90
C HIS A 303 23.61 11.27 -30.52
N GLY A 304 22.33 11.64 -30.40
CA GLY A 304 21.73 12.25 -29.22
C GLY A 304 21.62 13.78 -29.30
N ASP A 305 22.32 14.44 -30.21
CA ASP A 305 22.21 15.90 -30.39
C ASP A 305 20.83 16.28 -30.98
N TYR A 306 20.26 17.38 -30.49
CA TYR A 306 18.98 17.92 -30.95
C TYR A 306 19.18 19.17 -31.81
N ILE A 307 18.54 19.20 -32.97
CA ILE A 307 18.75 20.18 -34.04
C ILE A 307 17.40 20.87 -34.33
N PRO A 308 17.27 22.20 -34.22
CA PRO A 308 15.99 22.88 -34.45
C PRO A 308 15.51 22.70 -35.90
N ASN A 309 14.20 22.50 -36.11
CA ASN A 309 13.63 22.47 -37.45
C ASN A 309 13.55 23.90 -38.02
N ASP A 310 14.04 24.09 -39.26
CA ASP A 310 14.09 25.40 -39.91
C ASP A 310 12.73 25.89 -40.44
N LYS A 311 11.70 25.02 -40.45
CA LYS A 311 10.38 25.27 -41.05
C LYS A 311 9.19 25.21 -40.10
N ASP A 312 9.34 24.61 -38.92
CA ASP A 312 8.25 24.46 -37.93
C ASP A 312 8.81 24.53 -36.51
N CYS A 313 8.58 25.64 -35.82
CA CYS A 313 9.05 25.88 -34.44
C CYS A 313 8.43 24.90 -33.41
N ASN A 314 7.32 24.23 -33.73
CA ASN A 314 6.72 23.16 -32.91
C ASN A 314 7.41 21.80 -33.13
N SER A 315 8.59 21.78 -33.75
CA SER A 315 9.31 20.56 -34.08
C SER A 315 10.83 20.76 -34.12
N PHE A 316 11.54 19.65 -34.03
CA PHE A 316 12.99 19.58 -34.01
C PHE A 316 13.44 18.20 -34.48
N TYR A 317 14.69 18.07 -34.90
CA TYR A 317 15.27 16.80 -35.26
C TYR A 317 16.11 16.25 -34.12
N ARG A 318 15.99 14.96 -33.82
CA ARG A 318 16.97 14.21 -33.01
C ARG A 318 17.96 13.54 -33.96
N CYS A 319 19.26 13.68 -33.69
CA CYS A 319 20.26 12.95 -34.45
C CYS A 319 20.37 11.50 -33.96
N VAL A 320 20.00 10.55 -34.80
CA VAL A 320 20.17 9.11 -34.57
C VAL A 320 21.12 8.55 -35.61
N TRP A 321 22.39 8.35 -35.20
CA TRP A 321 23.45 7.78 -36.03
C TRP A 321 23.59 8.40 -37.43
N ASP A 322 23.73 9.74 -37.46
CA ASP A 322 23.77 10.61 -38.64
C ASP A 322 22.45 10.72 -39.44
N ILE A 323 21.33 10.19 -38.93
CA ILE A 323 19.97 10.37 -39.49
C ILE A 323 19.19 11.39 -38.64
N LEU A 324 18.44 12.28 -39.30
CA LEU A 324 17.56 13.27 -38.67
C LEU A 324 16.14 12.72 -38.45
N GLU A 325 15.80 12.33 -37.21
CA GLU A 325 14.43 11.96 -36.83
C GLU A 325 13.59 13.19 -36.46
N LEU A 326 12.43 13.41 -37.10
CA LEU A 326 11.57 14.53 -36.78
C LEU A 326 10.73 14.29 -35.51
N MET A 327 11.05 15.02 -34.45
CA MET A 327 10.29 15.12 -33.20
C MET A 327 9.35 16.32 -33.23
N ARG A 328 8.21 16.23 -32.53
CA ARG A 328 7.30 17.36 -32.28
C ARG A 328 7.24 17.72 -30.80
N CYS A 329 7.00 18.99 -30.51
CA CYS A 329 6.79 19.48 -29.16
C CYS A 329 5.33 19.28 -28.69
N PRO A 330 5.08 19.19 -27.37
CA PRO A 330 3.74 19.15 -26.80
C PRO A 330 2.91 20.39 -27.16
N SER A 331 1.59 20.20 -27.34
CA SER A 331 0.64 21.23 -27.76
C SER A 331 0.78 22.55 -27.00
N GLY A 332 1.19 23.61 -27.70
CA GLY A 332 1.36 24.96 -27.14
C GLY A 332 2.82 25.34 -26.81
N THR A 333 3.77 24.43 -26.98
CA THR A 333 5.22 24.69 -26.81
C THR A 333 5.96 24.73 -28.16
N VAL A 334 7.20 25.19 -28.14
CA VAL A 334 8.12 25.30 -29.30
C VAL A 334 9.53 24.87 -28.87
N PHE A 335 10.32 24.31 -29.79
CA PHE A 335 11.65 23.83 -29.43
C PHE A 335 12.63 24.97 -29.14
N ASN A 336 13.32 24.90 -28.00
CA ASN A 336 14.29 25.89 -27.55
C ASN A 336 15.73 25.34 -27.69
N PRO A 337 16.43 25.61 -28.82
CA PRO A 337 17.76 25.06 -29.12
C PRO A 337 18.91 25.62 -28.26
N LYS A 338 18.61 26.44 -27.24
CA LYS A 338 19.60 26.82 -26.21
C LYS A 338 19.65 25.86 -25.03
N ILE A 339 18.56 25.12 -24.79
CA ILE A 339 18.40 24.16 -23.69
C ILE A 339 18.01 22.76 -24.15
N ASN A 340 17.73 22.59 -25.45
CA ASN A 340 17.31 21.34 -26.10
C ASN A 340 16.01 20.73 -25.54
N VAL A 341 15.06 21.58 -25.14
CA VAL A 341 13.76 21.21 -24.58
C VAL A 341 12.65 22.02 -25.26
N CYS A 342 11.43 21.49 -25.26
CA CYS A 342 10.22 22.20 -25.70
C CYS A 342 9.72 23.16 -24.61
N ASP A 343 9.55 24.43 -24.96
CA ASP A 343 9.31 25.54 -24.03
C ASP A 343 8.18 26.46 -24.56
N TYR A 344 7.57 27.28 -23.71
CA TYR A 344 6.45 28.12 -24.13
C TYR A 344 6.94 29.34 -24.94
N PRO A 345 6.24 29.76 -26.03
CA PRO A 345 6.68 30.86 -26.90
C PRO A 345 6.93 32.21 -26.21
N ASN A 346 6.36 32.42 -25.02
CA ASN A 346 6.55 33.63 -24.21
C ASN A 346 7.94 33.71 -23.56
N GLN A 347 8.64 32.58 -23.34
CA GLN A 347 9.99 32.58 -22.73
C GLN A 347 11.08 33.09 -23.68
N MET A 348 10.89 32.97 -25.01
CA MET A 348 11.86 33.45 -26.00
C MET A 348 12.07 34.99 -26.01
N MET A 349 11.21 35.76 -25.35
CA MET A 349 11.30 37.23 -25.30
C MET A 349 12.26 37.79 -24.24
N SER A 350 12.76 36.96 -23.31
CA SER A 350 13.25 37.45 -22.00
C SER A 350 14.77 37.63 -21.85
N PHE A 351 15.57 37.54 -22.91
CA PHE A 351 17.03 37.75 -22.84
C PHE A 351 17.59 38.63 -23.97
N ASN A 352 17.67 39.95 -23.72
CA ASN A 352 18.44 40.91 -24.52
C ASN A 352 18.74 42.18 -23.70
N LEU A 353 19.95 42.31 -23.14
CA LEU A 353 20.56 43.58 -22.74
C LEU A 353 22.05 43.37 -22.41
N PHE A 354 22.93 44.20 -22.99
CA PHE A 354 24.41 44.19 -22.90
C PHE A 354 25.13 42.92 -23.46
N GLY A 355 26.15 43.02 -24.31
CA GLY A 355 26.79 44.21 -24.90
C GLY A 355 27.63 43.91 -26.15
N ARG A 356 28.19 44.95 -26.78
CA ARG A 356 29.16 44.87 -27.90
C ARG A 356 30.55 44.53 -27.33
N THR A 357 31.47 43.84 -28.01
CA THR A 357 32.07 44.17 -29.32
C THR A 357 32.70 42.96 -30.05
N ASN A 358 33.01 43.15 -31.36
CA ASN A 358 33.98 42.44 -32.24
C ASN A 358 34.75 41.20 -31.72
N ARG A 359 34.93 40.11 -32.51
CA ARG A 359 34.79 39.92 -33.97
C ARG A 359 34.67 38.43 -34.35
N LEU A 360 34.07 38.15 -35.51
CA LEU A 360 34.24 36.92 -36.33
C LEU A 360 33.94 35.55 -35.69
N PHE A 361 32.67 35.14 -35.71
CA PHE A 361 32.25 33.89 -36.36
C PHE A 361 30.81 34.05 -36.89
N THR A 362 30.44 33.30 -37.92
CA THR A 362 29.12 33.45 -38.57
C THR A 362 28.14 32.38 -38.11
N SER A 363 27.08 32.80 -37.42
CA SER A 363 25.91 31.96 -37.11
C SER A 363 24.63 32.69 -37.51
N LYS A 364 23.64 31.95 -38.02
CA LYS A 364 22.35 32.51 -38.45
C LYS A 364 21.50 32.88 -37.22
N LEU A 365 20.88 34.06 -37.27
CA LEU A 365 19.96 34.52 -36.24
C LEU A 365 18.57 33.92 -36.49
N TYR A 366 18.10 33.05 -35.59
CA TYR A 366 16.73 32.50 -35.65
C TYR A 366 15.76 33.41 -34.87
N ILE A 367 14.65 33.79 -35.51
CA ILE A 367 13.55 34.54 -34.88
C ILE A 367 12.24 33.88 -35.33
N CYS A 368 11.53 33.21 -34.42
CA CYS A 368 10.18 32.69 -34.69
C CYS A 368 9.17 33.79 -34.32
N SER A 369 8.49 34.37 -35.31
CA SER A 369 7.60 35.53 -35.10
C SER A 369 6.13 35.10 -35.04
N VAL A 370 5.52 35.18 -33.85
CA VAL A 370 4.09 34.92 -33.64
C VAL A 370 3.42 36.16 -33.07
N THR A 371 2.49 36.74 -33.81
CA THR A 371 1.69 37.89 -33.38
C THR A 371 0.59 37.46 -32.42
N SER A 372 0.55 38.04 -31.22
CA SER A 372 -0.52 37.79 -30.23
C SER A 372 -1.20 39.10 -29.82
N SER A 373 -2.53 39.14 -29.96
CA SER A 373 -3.38 40.27 -29.57
C SER A 373 -3.55 40.35 -28.06
N ARG A 374 -3.15 41.47 -27.44
CA ARG A 374 -3.24 41.66 -25.98
C ARG A 374 -4.64 42.07 -25.51
N THR A 375 -5.23 41.25 -24.63
CA THR A 375 -6.28 41.68 -23.69
C THR A 375 -5.97 41.15 -22.28
N TYR A 376 -5.15 41.89 -21.53
CA TYR A 376 -4.86 41.59 -20.12
C TYR A 376 -5.95 42.16 -19.20
N ALA A 377 -6.82 41.30 -18.66
CA ALA A 377 -7.72 41.65 -17.57
C ALA A 377 -7.07 41.30 -16.22
N ARG A 378 -6.76 42.31 -15.39
CA ARG A 378 -6.28 42.11 -14.02
C ARG A 378 -7.46 41.77 -13.09
N ASN A 379 -7.56 40.51 -12.64
CA ASN A 379 -8.37 40.18 -11.47
C ASN A 379 -7.48 40.05 -10.22
N ARG A 380 -7.96 40.62 -9.10
CA ARG A 380 -7.27 40.62 -7.81
C ARG A 380 -7.66 39.36 -7.03
N VAL A 381 -6.71 38.76 -6.32
CA VAL A 381 -7.00 37.71 -5.33
C VAL A 381 -7.88 38.30 -4.22
N ALA A 382 -9.13 37.87 -4.14
CA ALA A 382 -10.04 38.21 -3.06
C ALA A 382 -9.73 37.32 -1.83
N LYS A 383 -9.56 37.93 -0.67
CA LYS A 383 -9.47 37.19 0.60
C LYS A 383 -10.87 36.84 1.07
N ASN A 384 -11.27 35.58 0.96
CA ASN A 384 -12.49 35.10 1.63
C ASN A 384 -12.29 34.97 3.16
N PRO A 385 -13.37 35.03 3.97
CA PRO A 385 -13.27 35.07 5.42
C PRO A 385 -12.90 33.72 6.06
N ARG A 386 -12.59 33.74 7.35
CA ARG A 386 -12.38 32.54 8.15
C ARG A 386 -13.70 31.80 8.38
N GLU A 387 -13.79 30.57 7.91
CA GLU A 387 -14.72 29.60 8.52
C GLU A 387 -14.12 29.06 9.83
N THR A 388 -14.97 28.91 10.84
CA THR A 388 -14.57 28.42 12.18
C THR A 388 -15.09 27.01 12.41
N LEU A 389 -14.40 26.02 11.84
CA LEU A 389 -14.60 24.61 12.20
C LEU A 389 -13.55 24.19 13.24
N SER A 390 -14.01 23.63 14.37
CA SER A 390 -13.17 23.31 15.53
C SER A 390 -12.74 21.84 15.56
N SER A 391 -11.95 21.40 14.59
CA SER A 391 -11.15 20.19 14.71
C SER A 391 -9.66 20.53 14.86
N ARG A 392 -8.88 19.66 15.49
CA ARG A 392 -7.41 19.81 15.60
C ARG A 392 -6.69 19.22 14.39
N THR A 393 -7.09 19.64 13.18
CA THR A 393 -6.24 19.47 11.99
C THR A 393 -4.89 20.16 12.27
N LYS A 394 -3.84 19.37 12.42
CA LYS A 394 -2.46 19.91 12.46
C LYS A 394 -2.25 20.61 11.12
N ARG A 395 -2.02 21.93 11.15
CA ARG A 395 -1.66 22.72 9.95
C ARG A 395 -0.63 21.95 9.14
N ILE A 396 -0.92 21.65 7.88
CA ILE A 396 0.04 21.04 6.96
C ILE A 396 1.26 21.96 6.93
N LYS A 397 2.41 21.40 7.31
CA LYS A 397 3.68 22.13 7.35
C LYS A 397 4.07 22.46 5.91
N SER A 398 4.59 23.66 5.66
CA SER A 398 5.26 23.94 4.39
C SER A 398 6.55 23.13 4.27
N ILE A 399 7.06 22.94 3.05
CA ILE A 399 8.35 22.27 2.82
C ILE A 399 9.47 22.89 3.67
N ASP A 400 9.51 24.21 3.82
CA ASP A 400 10.40 24.99 4.70
C ASP A 400 10.36 24.61 6.19
N GLU A 401 9.26 24.03 6.67
CA GLU A 401 9.07 23.53 8.04
C GLU A 401 9.50 22.07 8.20
N LEU A 402 9.73 21.35 7.09
CA LEU A 402 10.10 19.95 7.03
C LEU A 402 11.58 19.75 6.70
N VAL A 403 12.10 20.49 5.73
CA VAL A 403 13.47 20.36 5.23
C VAL A 403 14.49 20.73 6.29
N ARG A 404 15.46 19.83 6.50
CA ARG A 404 16.52 19.98 7.50
C ARG A 404 17.82 20.40 6.80
N PRO A 405 18.56 21.39 7.33
CA PRO A 405 19.83 21.79 6.75
C PRO A 405 20.87 20.69 6.93
N ILE A 406 21.54 20.32 5.84
CA ILE A 406 22.72 19.46 5.85
C ILE A 406 23.92 20.27 6.36
N VAL A 407 24.70 19.69 7.27
CA VAL A 407 25.93 20.28 7.78
C VAL A 407 27.05 20.03 6.78
N ILE A 408 27.43 21.06 6.02
CA ILE A 408 28.56 20.99 5.07
C ILE A 408 29.87 20.89 5.85
N PRO A 409 30.67 19.81 5.68
CA PRO A 409 31.95 19.67 6.37
C PRO A 409 32.97 20.64 5.79
N ILE A 410 33.65 21.38 6.67
CA ILE A 410 34.77 22.24 6.28
C ILE A 410 36.03 21.38 6.23
N ASN A 411 36.51 21.08 5.02
CA ASN A 411 37.78 20.37 4.83
C ASN A 411 38.93 21.14 5.49
N LYS A 412 39.73 20.47 6.32
CA LYS A 412 40.92 21.03 6.99
C LYS A 412 42.24 20.58 6.36
N SER A 413 42.16 20.02 5.16
CA SER A 413 43.27 19.46 4.40
C SER A 413 43.08 19.79 2.92
N ALA A 414 43.34 21.04 2.57
CA ALA A 414 43.87 21.37 1.26
C ALA A 414 45.39 21.18 1.34
N ASP A 415 45.98 20.52 0.34
CA ASP A 415 47.41 20.22 0.35
C ASP A 415 48.25 21.50 0.25
N SER A 416 49.35 21.59 1.01
CA SER A 416 50.15 22.81 1.13
C SER A 416 51.08 23.08 -0.07
N SER A 417 50.80 22.49 -1.22
CA SER A 417 51.65 22.43 -2.41
C SER A 417 51.26 23.40 -3.54
N LEU A 418 50.18 24.17 -3.38
CA LEU A 418 49.67 25.13 -4.37
C LEU A 418 49.86 26.61 -3.98
N ASN A 419 50.61 26.92 -2.92
CA ASN A 419 50.77 28.29 -2.42
C ASN A 419 51.69 29.21 -3.26
N ASN A 420 52.26 28.73 -4.37
CA ASN A 420 53.17 29.51 -5.23
C ASN A 420 52.43 30.08 -6.45
N PHE A 421 51.47 30.97 -6.22
CA PHE A 421 50.95 31.90 -7.23
C PHE A 421 51.12 33.33 -6.70
N GLU A 422 52.17 34.01 -7.15
CA GLU A 422 52.47 35.39 -6.77
C GLU A 422 51.44 36.33 -7.40
N GLY A 423 50.69 37.07 -6.57
CA GLY A 423 49.70 38.05 -7.03
C GLY A 423 48.50 38.29 -6.11
N ASN A 424 48.20 37.38 -5.17
CA ASN A 424 47.08 37.59 -4.24
C ASN A 424 47.42 38.62 -3.15
N GLU A 425 46.70 39.75 -3.15
CA GLU A 425 46.58 40.59 -1.96
C GLU A 425 45.89 39.82 -0.82
N ALA A 426 46.31 40.07 0.43
CA ALA A 426 45.93 39.21 1.55
C ALA A 426 44.46 39.36 1.97
N LEU A 427 43.62 38.41 1.54
CA LEU A 427 42.20 38.28 1.91
C LEU A 427 41.99 38.23 3.44
N ASN A 428 41.72 39.38 4.05
CA ASN A 428 41.45 39.49 5.48
C ASN A 428 40.04 38.95 5.82
N ARG A 429 39.97 38.07 6.83
CA ARG A 429 38.71 37.56 7.41
C ARG A 429 37.75 38.68 7.82
N ASP A 430 38.25 39.81 8.32
CA ASP A 430 37.39 40.94 8.72
C ASP A 430 36.71 41.62 7.52
N ALA A 431 37.46 41.82 6.42
CA ALA A 431 36.92 42.37 5.18
C ALA A 431 35.83 41.44 4.59
N ILE A 432 36.11 40.12 4.53
CA ILE A 432 35.12 39.10 4.13
C ILE A 432 33.90 39.12 5.06
N SER A 433 34.08 39.31 6.37
CA SER A 433 33.00 39.38 7.37
C SER A 433 32.09 40.61 7.17
N ILE A 434 32.65 41.76 6.79
CA ILE A 434 31.92 42.99 6.45
C ILE A 434 31.14 42.80 5.15
N LEU A 435 31.81 42.33 4.09
CA LEU A 435 31.24 42.07 2.76
C LEU A 435 30.08 41.06 2.82
N LEU A 436 30.20 39.99 3.61
CA LEU A 436 29.10 39.03 3.82
C LEU A 436 27.94 39.65 4.61
N THR A 437 28.24 40.58 5.52
CA THR A 437 27.21 41.31 6.28
C THR A 437 26.42 42.25 5.37
N ASP A 438 27.06 42.88 4.37
CA ASP A 438 26.36 43.64 3.33
C ASP A 438 25.52 42.73 2.43
N PHE A 439 26.12 41.68 1.84
CA PHE A 439 25.43 40.67 1.02
C PHE A 439 24.10 40.21 1.65
N SER A 440 24.13 39.87 2.94
CA SER A 440 22.94 39.38 3.67
C SER A 440 21.80 40.40 3.84
N LYS A 441 22.05 41.69 3.60
CA LYS A 441 21.11 42.81 3.80
C LYS A 441 20.60 43.44 2.51
N ARG A 442 21.23 43.19 1.35
CA ARG A 442 20.82 43.80 0.07
C ARG A 442 19.43 43.26 -0.33
N PRO A 443 18.43 44.11 -0.65
CA PRO A 443 17.11 43.64 -1.06
C PRO A 443 17.15 42.73 -2.29
N THR A 444 17.98 43.07 -3.28
CA THR A 444 18.22 42.27 -4.49
C THR A 444 18.60 40.82 -4.21
N ILE A 445 19.39 40.58 -3.16
CA ILE A 445 19.83 39.24 -2.74
C ILE A 445 18.70 38.45 -2.06
N ARG A 446 17.72 39.14 -1.46
CA ARG A 446 16.50 38.51 -0.91
C ARG A 446 15.50 38.20 -2.00
N GLU A 447 15.28 39.12 -2.94
CA GLU A 447 14.44 38.93 -4.12
C GLU A 447 14.94 37.73 -4.96
N LEU A 448 16.23 37.72 -5.33
CA LEU A 448 16.87 36.59 -6.02
C LEU A 448 16.79 35.26 -5.24
N ALA A 449 16.83 35.32 -3.91
CA ALA A 449 16.70 34.13 -3.07
C ALA A 449 15.26 33.59 -3.10
N GLU A 450 14.24 34.43 -2.97
CA GLU A 450 12.83 34.04 -3.06
C GLU A 450 12.48 33.50 -4.46
N GLU A 451 12.99 34.12 -5.53
CA GLU A 451 12.88 33.62 -6.91
C GLU A 451 13.49 32.21 -7.08
N ASN A 452 14.52 31.88 -6.30
CA ASN A 452 15.15 30.54 -6.27
C ASN A 452 14.56 29.61 -5.19
N GLY A 453 13.38 29.92 -4.64
CA GLY A 453 12.68 29.09 -3.64
C GLY A 453 13.28 29.15 -2.23
N ILE A 454 14.25 30.03 -1.98
CA ILE A 454 14.93 30.19 -0.68
C ILE A 454 14.21 31.28 0.12
N SER A 455 13.16 30.89 0.86
CA SER A 455 12.51 31.81 1.81
C SER A 455 13.48 32.34 2.87
N ASP A 456 13.15 33.49 3.46
CA ASP A 456 13.91 34.15 4.54
C ASP A 456 14.41 33.19 5.64
N LYS A 457 13.59 32.18 5.99
CA LYS A 457 13.87 31.15 7.00
C LYS A 457 14.94 30.15 6.54
N LEU A 458 14.92 29.77 5.27
CA LEU A 458 15.97 28.93 4.66
C LEU A 458 17.23 29.77 4.45
N PHE A 459 17.09 31.00 3.93
CA PHE A 459 18.18 31.95 3.67
C PHE A 459 19.06 32.15 4.89
N MET A 460 18.48 32.51 6.05
CA MET A 460 19.29 32.81 7.25
C MET A 460 20.12 31.60 7.71
N LYS A 461 19.65 30.37 7.52
CA LYS A 461 20.38 29.14 7.85
C LYS A 461 21.46 28.83 6.79
N ALA A 462 21.11 28.88 5.51
CA ALA A 462 22.05 28.68 4.41
C ALA A 462 23.19 29.71 4.47
N PHE A 463 22.86 30.98 4.68
CA PHE A 463 23.81 32.08 4.81
C PHE A 463 24.72 31.93 6.03
N THR A 464 24.20 31.44 7.16
CA THR A 464 25.03 31.13 8.34
C THR A 464 26.09 30.06 8.01
N SER A 465 25.72 29.02 7.26
CA SER A 465 26.66 27.99 6.80
C SER A 465 27.65 28.53 5.75
N PHE A 466 27.17 29.31 4.77
CA PHE A 466 27.99 29.93 3.74
C PHE A 466 29.02 30.91 4.34
N ARG A 467 28.62 31.71 5.33
CA ARG A 467 29.55 32.59 6.08
C ARG A 467 30.63 31.81 6.82
N GLN A 468 30.29 30.67 7.43
CA GLN A 468 31.28 29.80 8.07
C GLN A 468 32.25 29.17 7.05
N HIS A 469 31.76 28.83 5.85
CA HIS A 469 32.60 28.35 4.75
C HIS A 469 33.56 29.45 4.25
N CYS A 470 33.05 30.64 3.92
CA CYS A 470 33.85 31.77 3.42
C CYS A 470 34.89 32.30 4.41
N LEU A 471 34.64 32.22 5.72
CA LEU A 471 35.62 32.64 6.74
C LEU A 471 36.77 31.63 6.92
N ASN A 472 36.68 30.42 6.35
CA ASN A 472 37.81 29.47 6.31
C ASN A 472 38.61 29.57 5.01
N VAL A 473 39.24 30.73 4.81
CA VAL A 473 39.96 31.13 3.58
C VAL A 473 40.88 30.04 3.02
N GLU A 474 41.61 29.31 3.87
CA GLU A 474 42.48 28.19 3.47
C GLU A 474 41.75 27.16 2.57
N ALA A 475 40.55 26.75 2.99
CA ALA A 475 39.75 25.70 2.34
C ALA A 475 38.69 26.21 1.34
N LEU A 476 38.69 27.50 1.02
CA LEU A 476 37.82 28.03 -0.03
C LEU A 476 38.23 27.54 -1.42
N ASP A 477 37.24 27.38 -2.29
CA ASP A 477 37.42 27.17 -3.72
C ASP A 477 38.24 28.30 -4.38
N PRO A 478 39.13 28.02 -5.34
CA PRO A 478 39.94 29.06 -6.01
C PRO A 478 39.14 30.16 -6.70
N MET A 479 38.01 29.83 -7.35
CA MET A 479 37.20 30.81 -8.05
C MET A 479 36.43 31.71 -7.06
N LEU A 480 35.99 31.15 -5.93
CA LEU A 480 35.40 31.92 -4.84
C LEU A 480 36.44 32.79 -4.10
N LYS A 481 37.70 32.34 -3.98
CA LYS A 481 38.83 33.18 -3.50
C LYS A 481 39.02 34.40 -4.39
N VAL A 482 39.12 34.21 -5.71
CA VAL A 482 39.27 35.31 -6.69
C VAL A 482 38.08 36.26 -6.62
N THR A 483 36.85 35.73 -6.65
CA THR A 483 35.61 36.55 -6.56
C THR A 483 35.58 37.42 -5.30
N LEU A 484 36.02 36.90 -4.15
CA LEU A 484 36.12 37.69 -2.91
C LEU A 484 37.19 38.79 -3.00
N SER A 485 38.32 38.53 -3.67
CA SER A 485 39.37 39.53 -3.89
C SER A 485 38.88 40.66 -4.80
N ASP A 486 38.21 40.34 -5.91
CA ASP A 486 37.72 41.32 -6.89
C ASP A 486 36.70 42.29 -6.27
N ILE A 487 35.86 41.82 -5.36
CA ILE A 487 34.88 42.66 -4.65
C ILE A 487 35.59 43.58 -3.63
N ILE A 488 36.55 43.06 -2.85
CA ILE A 488 37.21 43.82 -1.77
C ILE A 488 38.22 44.83 -2.33
N ASN A 489 39.04 44.42 -3.30
CA ASN A 489 40.20 45.18 -3.77
C ASN A 489 39.97 45.87 -5.12
N HIS A 490 39.02 45.42 -5.93
CA HIS A 490 38.79 45.92 -7.30
C HIS A 490 37.38 46.50 -7.51
N GLY A 491 36.54 46.54 -6.46
CA GLY A 491 35.26 47.25 -6.47
C GLY A 491 34.13 46.56 -7.26
N HIS A 492 34.24 45.25 -7.50
CA HIS A 492 33.18 44.48 -8.17
C HIS A 492 31.91 44.40 -7.30
N SER A 493 30.74 44.20 -7.92
CA SER A 493 29.49 44.12 -7.14
C SER A 493 29.44 42.86 -6.27
N VAL A 494 29.04 43.05 -5.02
CA VAL A 494 28.73 42.01 -4.02
C VAL A 494 27.70 41.00 -4.55
N ASP A 495 26.85 41.38 -5.52
CA ASP A 495 25.85 40.50 -6.12
C ASP A 495 26.46 39.30 -6.86
N THR A 496 27.70 39.41 -7.34
CA THR A 496 28.42 38.30 -8.01
C THR A 496 28.58 37.07 -7.13
N MET A 497 28.51 37.24 -5.80
CA MET A 497 28.53 36.14 -4.84
C MET A 497 27.28 35.26 -4.87
N PHE A 498 26.16 35.73 -5.43
CA PHE A 498 24.86 35.04 -5.32
C PHE A 498 24.90 33.61 -5.87
N MET A 499 25.61 33.36 -6.98
CA MET A 499 25.72 32.02 -7.56
C MET A 499 26.48 31.03 -6.63
N TYR A 500 27.49 31.50 -5.91
CA TYR A 500 28.21 30.70 -4.91
C TYR A 500 27.35 30.46 -3.67
N PHE A 501 26.62 31.48 -3.21
CA PHE A 501 25.64 31.34 -2.14
C PHE A 501 24.54 30.34 -2.51
N LEU A 502 23.99 30.40 -3.73
CA LEU A 502 22.97 29.49 -4.24
C LEU A 502 23.49 28.05 -4.34
N SER A 503 24.71 27.84 -4.87
CA SER A 503 25.37 26.52 -4.87
C SER A 503 25.59 25.98 -3.46
N HIS A 504 25.95 26.84 -2.50
CA HIS A 504 26.09 26.43 -1.10
C HIS A 504 24.73 26.14 -0.43
N ALA A 505 23.71 26.96 -0.71
CA ALA A 505 22.35 26.81 -0.19
C ALA A 505 21.72 25.50 -0.68
N ARG A 506 21.90 25.15 -1.96
CA ARG A 506 21.51 23.87 -2.56
C ARG A 506 22.19 22.68 -1.88
N LYS A 507 23.50 22.74 -1.59
CA LYS A 507 24.19 21.70 -0.80
C LYS A 507 23.64 21.58 0.63
N VAL A 508 23.27 22.69 1.26
CA VAL A 508 22.62 22.70 2.59
C VAL A 508 21.18 22.17 2.50
N TYR A 509 20.52 22.30 1.36
CA TYR A 509 19.10 21.99 1.14
C TYR A 509 18.85 21.37 -0.25
N PRO A 510 19.12 20.07 -0.48
CA PRO A 510 19.08 19.46 -1.82
C PRO A 510 17.73 19.52 -2.55
N HIS A 511 16.62 19.67 -1.80
CA HIS A 511 15.30 19.90 -2.39
C HIS A 511 15.24 21.18 -3.25
N LEU A 512 16.16 22.14 -3.10
CA LEU A 512 16.26 23.33 -3.95
C LEU A 512 16.84 23.05 -5.35
N GLU A 513 17.39 21.86 -5.58
CA GLU A 513 17.83 21.40 -6.91
C GLU A 513 16.76 20.57 -7.62
N SER A 514 15.82 19.99 -6.86
CA SER A 514 14.85 18.99 -7.31
C SER A 514 13.39 19.37 -7.02
N LEU A 515 13.10 20.63 -6.68
CA LEU A 515 11.74 21.06 -6.30
C LEU A 515 10.72 20.89 -7.44
N GLU A 516 11.18 20.97 -8.69
CA GLU A 516 10.35 20.76 -9.87
C GLU A 516 10.13 19.25 -10.14
N ASP A 517 11.19 18.43 -10.01
CA ASP A 517 11.08 16.96 -10.05
C ASP A 517 10.09 16.45 -8.99
N LEU A 518 10.23 16.91 -7.74
CA LEU A 518 9.38 16.51 -6.61
C LEU A 518 7.92 16.90 -6.84
N LYS A 519 7.65 18.06 -7.47
CA LYS A 519 6.29 18.45 -7.89
C LYS A 519 5.76 17.53 -8.99
N LEU A 520 6.58 17.20 -10.00
CA LEU A 520 6.18 16.34 -11.11
C LEU A 520 5.88 14.91 -10.64
N ILE A 521 6.73 14.33 -9.79
CA ILE A 521 6.55 12.98 -9.22
C ILE A 521 5.31 12.92 -8.30
N SER A 522 4.94 14.04 -7.68
CA SER A 522 3.74 14.18 -6.84
C SER A 522 2.59 14.95 -7.50
N ASP A 523 2.58 15.02 -8.84
CA ASP A 523 1.40 15.45 -9.59
C ASP A 523 0.38 14.30 -9.64
N LEU A 524 -0.72 14.47 -8.92
CA LEU A 524 -1.82 13.52 -8.83
C LEU A 524 -3.09 14.09 -9.47
N THR A 525 -2.97 15.05 -10.39
CA THR A 525 -4.13 15.71 -11.03
C THR A 525 -4.86 14.82 -12.06
N GLN A 526 -4.19 13.79 -12.60
CA GLN A 526 -4.70 12.90 -13.65
C GLN A 526 -4.59 11.40 -13.29
N PRO A 527 -5.21 10.91 -12.19
CA PRO A 527 -5.02 9.53 -11.72
C PRO A 527 -5.65 8.47 -12.63
N HIS A 528 -6.48 8.85 -13.61
CA HIS A 528 -7.00 7.93 -14.64
C HIS A 528 -5.90 7.39 -15.57
N ASN A 529 -4.78 8.10 -15.72
CA ASN A 529 -3.61 7.68 -16.51
C ASN A 529 -2.73 6.65 -15.80
N TRP A 530 -2.93 6.40 -14.50
CA TRP A 530 -2.13 5.44 -13.72
C TRP A 530 -2.49 3.97 -14.01
N TYR A 531 -3.51 3.71 -14.83
CA TYR A 531 -4.10 2.39 -15.03
C TYR A 531 -4.23 2.06 -16.53
N PRO A 532 -3.12 1.82 -17.25
CA PRO A 532 -3.14 1.60 -18.70
C PRO A 532 -4.06 0.46 -19.14
N GLU A 533 -4.06 -0.69 -18.45
CA GLU A 533 -4.91 -1.82 -18.84
C GLU A 533 -6.41 -1.49 -18.76
N ALA A 534 -6.82 -0.68 -17.78
CA ALA A 534 -8.19 -0.20 -17.68
C ALA A 534 -8.54 0.88 -18.72
N ARG A 535 -7.56 1.48 -19.41
CA ARG A 535 -7.75 2.37 -20.57
C ARG A 535 -7.66 1.63 -21.92
N ASN A 536 -6.99 0.48 -21.96
CA ASN A 536 -6.92 -0.40 -23.13
C ASN A 536 -8.25 -1.14 -23.41
N ILE A 537 -9.09 -1.30 -22.38
CA ILE A 537 -10.41 -1.95 -22.45
C ILE A 537 -11.53 -0.90 -22.56
N GLN A 538 -12.50 -1.12 -23.46
CA GLN A 538 -13.74 -0.33 -23.47
C GLN A 538 -14.66 -0.79 -22.33
N ARG A 539 -14.54 -0.16 -21.16
CA ARG A 539 -15.27 -0.54 -19.94
C ARG A 539 -16.71 0.01 -19.95
N LYS A 540 -17.71 -0.86 -19.76
CA LYS A 540 -19.09 -0.48 -19.47
C LYS A 540 -19.25 -0.27 -17.95
N ILE A 541 -19.75 0.88 -17.51
CA ILE A 541 -19.96 1.18 -16.09
C ILE A 541 -21.45 1.11 -15.74
N VAL A 542 -21.82 0.28 -14.75
CA VAL A 542 -23.20 0.09 -14.29
C VAL A 542 -23.30 0.41 -12.80
N PHE A 543 -23.87 1.57 -12.46
CA PHE A 543 -24.08 1.99 -11.07
C PHE A 543 -25.44 1.50 -10.55
N HIS A 544 -25.43 0.54 -9.62
CA HIS A 544 -26.60 0.09 -8.88
C HIS A 544 -26.83 0.99 -7.65
N SER A 545 -27.68 2.01 -7.83
CA SER A 545 -27.94 3.08 -6.87
C SER A 545 -29.11 2.73 -5.95
N GLY A 546 -28.90 2.70 -4.63
CA GLY A 546 -30.02 2.51 -3.70
C GLY A 546 -29.62 2.43 -2.22
N PRO A 547 -30.60 2.46 -1.30
CA PRO A 547 -30.35 2.33 0.14
C PRO A 547 -29.84 0.93 0.50
N THR A 548 -29.56 0.70 1.78
CA THR A 548 -29.44 -0.66 2.33
C THR A 548 -30.78 -1.39 2.23
N ASN A 549 -30.75 -2.72 2.08
CA ASN A 549 -31.94 -3.57 1.88
C ASN A 549 -32.78 -3.29 0.61
N SER A 550 -32.11 -2.91 -0.49
CA SER A 550 -32.72 -2.70 -1.81
C SER A 550 -32.54 -3.87 -2.79
N GLY A 551 -31.46 -4.64 -2.63
CA GLY A 551 -31.08 -5.73 -3.54
C GLY A 551 -30.12 -5.31 -4.66
N LYS A 552 -29.55 -4.10 -4.61
CA LYS A 552 -28.53 -3.63 -5.56
C LYS A 552 -27.40 -4.64 -5.80
N THR A 553 -26.68 -5.03 -4.74
CA THR A 553 -25.54 -5.94 -4.80
C THR A 553 -25.92 -7.35 -5.29
N HIS A 554 -27.13 -7.84 -4.98
CA HIS A 554 -27.63 -9.12 -5.49
C HIS A 554 -27.75 -9.11 -7.03
N SER A 555 -28.13 -7.97 -7.61
CA SER A 555 -28.28 -7.85 -9.07
C SER A 555 -26.93 -7.92 -9.79
N ALA A 556 -25.91 -7.28 -9.23
CA ALA A 556 -24.53 -7.38 -9.71
C ALA A 556 -23.96 -8.81 -9.53
N LEU A 557 -24.24 -9.46 -8.39
CA LEU A 557 -23.76 -10.81 -8.11
C LEU A 557 -24.32 -11.88 -9.05
N GLU A 558 -25.56 -11.75 -9.54
CA GLU A 558 -26.08 -12.64 -10.59
C GLU A 558 -25.32 -12.48 -11.92
N ARG A 559 -24.99 -11.24 -12.31
CA ARG A 559 -24.20 -10.96 -13.53
C ARG A 559 -22.76 -11.49 -13.41
N PHE A 560 -22.14 -11.36 -12.24
CA PHE A 560 -20.84 -11.95 -11.89
C PHE A 560 -20.87 -13.49 -11.93
N LYS A 561 -21.92 -14.11 -11.38
CA LYS A 561 -22.11 -15.58 -11.40
C LYS A 561 -22.25 -16.13 -12.84
N GLN A 562 -22.79 -15.33 -13.75
CA GLN A 562 -22.95 -15.68 -15.17
C GLN A 562 -21.72 -15.37 -16.03
N ALA A 563 -20.77 -14.57 -15.52
CA ALA A 563 -19.55 -14.20 -16.22
C ALA A 563 -18.55 -15.37 -16.31
N LYS A 564 -17.69 -15.38 -17.33
CA LYS A 564 -16.60 -16.37 -17.45
C LYS A 564 -15.49 -16.14 -16.42
N SER A 565 -15.24 -14.88 -16.07
CA SER A 565 -14.28 -14.44 -15.06
C SER A 565 -14.78 -13.18 -14.36
N GLY A 566 -14.34 -12.95 -13.13
CA GLY A 566 -14.75 -11.74 -12.42
C GLY A 566 -14.06 -11.49 -11.08
N VAL A 567 -14.06 -10.22 -10.64
CA VAL A 567 -13.53 -9.83 -9.33
C VAL A 567 -14.59 -9.08 -8.50
N TYR A 568 -14.87 -9.58 -7.30
CA TYR A 568 -15.69 -8.89 -6.29
C TYR A 568 -14.78 -8.15 -5.31
N LEU A 569 -15.04 -6.86 -5.10
CA LEU A 569 -14.24 -5.96 -4.28
C LEU A 569 -15.11 -5.38 -3.15
N GLY A 570 -15.02 -6.00 -1.97
CA GLY A 570 -15.75 -5.59 -0.77
C GLY A 570 -14.94 -4.68 0.18
N PRO A 571 -15.61 -3.84 1.00
CA PRO A 571 -14.95 -3.02 2.02
C PRO A 571 -14.41 -3.80 3.23
N LEU A 572 -14.73 -5.09 3.38
CA LEU A 572 -14.48 -5.87 4.61
C LEU A 572 -14.11 -7.35 4.31
N ARG A 573 -13.20 -7.93 5.12
CA ARG A 573 -12.89 -9.38 5.14
C ARG A 573 -14.16 -10.24 5.20
N LEU A 574 -15.14 -9.84 6.04
CA LEU A 574 -16.42 -10.54 6.20
C LEU A 574 -17.22 -10.63 4.89
N LEU A 575 -17.29 -9.55 4.10
CA LEU A 575 -18.01 -9.56 2.82
C LEU A 575 -17.26 -10.35 1.75
N ALA A 576 -15.93 -10.25 1.71
CA ALA A 576 -15.13 -11.06 0.79
C ALA A 576 -15.33 -12.56 1.09
N ASN A 577 -15.33 -12.96 2.36
CA ASN A 577 -15.60 -14.34 2.78
C ASN A 577 -17.07 -14.76 2.53
N GLU A 578 -18.04 -13.87 2.75
CA GLU A 578 -19.47 -14.11 2.43
C GLU A 578 -19.68 -14.41 0.94
N ILE A 579 -19.09 -13.62 0.04
CA ILE A 579 -19.22 -13.83 -1.40
C ILE A 579 -18.42 -15.06 -1.87
N PHE A 580 -17.19 -15.25 -1.37
CA PHE A 580 -16.42 -16.48 -1.60
C PHE A 580 -17.24 -17.74 -1.26
N THR A 581 -17.82 -17.78 -0.06
CA THR A 581 -18.60 -18.93 0.41
C THR A 581 -19.85 -19.13 -0.43
N LYS A 582 -20.57 -18.05 -0.78
CA LYS A 582 -21.77 -18.11 -1.61
C LYS A 582 -21.51 -18.58 -3.04
N MET A 583 -20.44 -18.13 -3.67
CA MET A 583 -20.14 -18.49 -5.07
C MET A 583 -19.75 -19.95 -5.19
N ASN A 584 -18.85 -20.44 -4.33
CA ASN A 584 -18.48 -21.85 -4.29
C ASN A 584 -19.68 -22.75 -3.96
N ALA A 585 -20.51 -22.37 -2.98
CA ALA A 585 -21.76 -23.08 -2.66
C ALA A 585 -22.80 -23.04 -3.80
N ALA A 586 -22.71 -22.06 -4.70
CA ALA A 586 -23.58 -21.92 -5.88
C ALA A 586 -23.00 -22.58 -7.14
N GLY A 587 -21.90 -23.35 -7.02
CA GLY A 587 -21.28 -24.08 -8.12
C GLY A 587 -20.32 -23.28 -8.99
N VAL A 588 -19.96 -22.05 -8.59
CA VAL A 588 -18.95 -21.22 -9.27
C VAL A 588 -17.67 -21.23 -8.43
N PRO A 589 -16.59 -21.91 -8.86
CA PRO A 589 -15.31 -21.88 -8.16
C PRO A 589 -14.88 -20.42 -7.99
N CYS A 590 -14.59 -19.99 -6.78
CA CYS A 590 -14.23 -18.60 -6.50
C CYS A 590 -13.13 -18.53 -5.44
N ASP A 591 -12.01 -17.88 -5.75
CA ASP A 591 -10.90 -17.72 -4.82
C ASP A 591 -11.16 -16.59 -3.80
N LEU A 592 -10.42 -16.57 -2.70
CA LEU A 592 -10.45 -15.51 -1.69
C LEU A 592 -9.06 -14.89 -1.55
N VAL A 593 -8.96 -13.57 -1.69
CA VAL A 593 -7.74 -12.80 -1.36
C VAL A 593 -8.10 -11.63 -0.45
N THR A 594 -7.51 -11.59 0.74
CA THR A 594 -7.67 -10.48 1.68
C THR A 594 -6.30 -9.93 2.11
N GLY A 595 -6.28 -8.97 3.03
CA GLY A 595 -5.04 -8.50 3.65
C GLY A 595 -4.27 -9.65 4.32
N GLU A 596 -4.97 -10.53 5.02
CA GLU A 596 -4.40 -11.49 5.97
C GLU A 596 -4.56 -12.95 5.54
N GLU A 597 -5.34 -13.27 4.51
CA GLU A 597 -5.72 -14.64 4.10
C GLU A 597 -5.76 -14.78 2.58
N ARG A 598 -5.26 -15.90 2.04
CA ARG A 598 -5.51 -16.36 0.67
C ARG A 598 -6.04 -17.79 0.68
N ARG A 599 -7.11 -18.07 -0.08
CA ARG A 599 -7.66 -19.42 -0.28
C ARG A 599 -8.05 -19.62 -1.74
N PHE A 600 -7.75 -20.81 -2.26
CA PHE A 600 -8.14 -21.24 -3.60
C PHE A 600 -9.41 -22.09 -3.52
N ALA A 601 -10.26 -22.03 -4.54
CA ALA A 601 -11.42 -22.89 -4.70
C ALA A 601 -11.06 -24.30 -5.17
N LEU A 602 -10.00 -24.40 -5.98
CA LEU A 602 -9.46 -25.64 -6.52
C LEU A 602 -8.11 -25.92 -5.85
N ASP A 603 -7.03 -25.34 -6.36
CA ASP A 603 -5.69 -25.41 -5.78
C ASP A 603 -4.81 -24.21 -6.20
N LYS A 604 -3.57 -24.16 -5.70
CA LYS A 604 -2.63 -23.03 -5.92
C LYS A 604 -2.07 -22.95 -7.34
N MET A 605 -2.03 -24.04 -8.09
CA MET A 605 -1.59 -24.09 -9.50
C MET A 605 -2.74 -23.83 -10.47
N ASN A 606 -3.97 -24.14 -10.06
CA ASN A 606 -5.20 -23.91 -10.83
C ASN A 606 -6.09 -22.84 -10.14
N PRO A 607 -5.68 -21.55 -10.12
CA PRO A 607 -6.48 -20.47 -9.55
C PRO A 607 -7.78 -20.28 -10.33
N SER A 608 -8.83 -19.80 -9.64
CA SER A 608 -10.12 -19.59 -10.29
C SER A 608 -10.17 -18.34 -11.18
N GLN A 609 -11.05 -18.38 -12.17
CA GLN A 609 -11.45 -17.23 -12.99
C GLN A 609 -12.30 -16.21 -12.20
N HIS A 610 -12.90 -16.62 -11.08
CA HIS A 610 -13.63 -15.73 -10.17
C HIS A 610 -12.85 -15.51 -8.88
N LEU A 611 -12.73 -14.25 -8.45
CA LEU A 611 -12.03 -13.86 -7.23
C LEU A 611 -12.95 -13.00 -6.35
N SER A 612 -13.06 -13.35 -5.07
CA SER A 612 -13.64 -12.50 -4.03
C SER A 612 -12.53 -11.86 -3.20
N SER A 613 -12.56 -10.54 -3.02
CA SER A 613 -11.44 -9.81 -2.44
C SER A 613 -11.85 -8.60 -1.61
N THR A 614 -10.98 -8.20 -0.68
CA THR A 614 -11.01 -6.84 -0.14
C THR A 614 -10.50 -5.85 -1.18
N VAL A 615 -11.12 -4.68 -1.31
CA VAL A 615 -10.84 -3.69 -2.37
C VAL A 615 -9.36 -3.29 -2.49
N GLU A 616 -8.62 -3.21 -1.38
CA GLU A 616 -7.18 -2.91 -1.35
C GLU A 616 -6.33 -3.92 -2.16
N MET A 617 -6.80 -5.16 -2.28
CA MET A 617 -6.04 -6.29 -2.82
C MET A 617 -6.28 -6.56 -4.31
N LEU A 618 -7.07 -5.71 -4.99
CA LEU A 618 -7.26 -5.77 -6.45
C LEU A 618 -5.91 -5.77 -7.19
N SER A 619 -5.73 -6.70 -8.14
CA SER A 619 -4.74 -6.53 -9.20
C SER A 619 -5.33 -5.66 -10.32
N THR A 620 -4.69 -4.53 -10.62
CA THR A 620 -5.04 -3.65 -11.75
C THR A 620 -4.47 -4.15 -13.08
N LEU A 621 -3.82 -5.33 -13.08
CA LEU A 621 -3.30 -6.05 -14.25
C LEU A 621 -4.10 -7.34 -14.55
N MET A 622 -5.18 -7.59 -13.80
CA MET A 622 -6.03 -8.76 -13.99
C MET A 622 -7.23 -8.38 -14.86
N GLU A 623 -7.20 -8.80 -16.13
CA GLU A 623 -8.34 -8.65 -17.02
C GLU A 623 -9.46 -9.62 -16.63
N VAL A 624 -10.69 -9.11 -16.50
CA VAL A 624 -11.89 -9.93 -16.23
C VAL A 624 -13.09 -9.49 -17.05
N GLU A 625 -14.09 -10.37 -17.17
CA GLU A 625 -15.37 -10.00 -17.78
C GLU A 625 -16.16 -9.04 -16.86
N VAL A 626 -16.27 -9.36 -15.56
CA VAL A 626 -17.08 -8.57 -14.60
C VAL A 626 -16.30 -8.18 -13.34
N ALA A 627 -16.24 -6.88 -13.03
CA ALA A 627 -15.82 -6.38 -11.71
C ALA A 627 -17.04 -5.87 -10.91
N ILE A 628 -17.10 -6.17 -9.61
CA ILE A 628 -18.05 -5.56 -8.66
C ILE A 628 -17.27 -4.73 -7.63
N ILE A 629 -17.67 -3.47 -7.44
CA ILE A 629 -17.20 -2.61 -6.34
C ILE A 629 -18.39 -2.34 -5.42
N ASP A 630 -18.38 -2.90 -4.20
CA ASP A 630 -19.50 -2.77 -3.24
C ASP A 630 -19.26 -1.68 -2.18
N GLU A 631 -20.33 -1.02 -1.76
CA GLU A 631 -20.35 0.16 -0.88
C GLU A 631 -19.44 1.32 -1.39
N ILE A 632 -19.48 1.65 -2.69
CA ILE A 632 -18.60 2.66 -3.37
C ILE A 632 -18.50 4.01 -2.66
N GLN A 633 -19.49 4.42 -1.86
CA GLN A 633 -19.41 5.66 -1.08
C GLN A 633 -18.21 5.75 -0.14
N MET A 634 -17.56 4.62 0.17
CA MET A 634 -16.26 4.57 0.84
C MET A 634 -15.12 5.27 0.07
N ILE A 635 -15.33 5.68 -1.19
CA ILE A 635 -14.41 6.53 -1.96
C ILE A 635 -14.12 7.89 -1.29
N ARG A 636 -15.02 8.36 -0.41
CA ARG A 636 -14.80 9.58 0.40
C ARG A 636 -14.07 9.33 1.74
N ASP A 637 -13.68 8.10 2.05
CA ASP A 637 -13.07 7.75 3.33
C ASP A 637 -11.66 8.35 3.45
N ASP A 638 -11.43 9.11 4.52
CA ASP A 638 -10.17 9.83 4.78
C ASP A 638 -8.93 8.92 4.77
N GLN A 639 -9.05 7.62 5.01
CA GLN A 639 -7.91 6.68 5.10
C GLN A 639 -7.91 5.64 3.97
N ARG A 640 -9.09 5.18 3.54
CA ARG A 640 -9.26 4.06 2.59
C ARG A 640 -9.81 4.45 1.23
N GLY A 641 -10.21 5.71 1.02
CA GLY A 641 -10.82 6.18 -0.24
C GLY A 641 -9.97 5.90 -1.47
N TRP A 642 -8.63 5.96 -1.34
CA TRP A 642 -7.67 5.63 -2.39
C TRP A 642 -7.86 4.23 -3.00
N ALA A 643 -8.29 3.24 -2.20
CA ALA A 643 -8.49 1.88 -2.70
C ALA A 643 -9.74 1.79 -3.59
N PHE A 644 -10.80 2.53 -3.24
CA PHE A 644 -12.02 2.64 -4.05
C PHE A 644 -11.78 3.43 -5.34
N THR A 645 -11.01 4.53 -5.27
CA THR A 645 -10.59 5.28 -6.46
C THR A 645 -9.75 4.41 -7.40
N ARG A 646 -8.78 3.66 -6.86
CA ARG A 646 -7.97 2.71 -7.61
C ARG A 646 -8.81 1.60 -8.24
N ALA A 647 -9.80 1.07 -7.54
CA ALA A 647 -10.72 0.08 -8.11
C ALA A 647 -11.58 0.67 -9.22
N LEU A 648 -12.18 1.84 -8.99
CA LEU A 648 -13.05 2.50 -9.95
C LEU A 648 -12.31 2.87 -11.25
N LEU A 649 -11.15 3.52 -11.14
CA LEU A 649 -10.35 3.95 -12.29
C LEU A 649 -9.53 2.82 -12.93
N GLY A 650 -9.19 1.78 -12.18
CA GLY A 650 -8.16 0.80 -12.55
C GLY A 650 -8.56 -0.67 -12.62
N ALA A 651 -9.81 -1.05 -12.31
CA ALA A 651 -10.29 -2.40 -12.60
C ALA A 651 -10.33 -2.63 -14.13
N ALA A 652 -9.46 -3.50 -14.64
CA ALA A 652 -9.43 -3.92 -16.03
C ALA A 652 -10.57 -4.92 -16.31
N ALA A 653 -11.79 -4.40 -16.47
CA ALA A 653 -13.00 -5.22 -16.63
C ALA A 653 -13.91 -4.70 -17.74
N GLN A 654 -14.54 -5.62 -18.47
CA GLN A 654 -15.47 -5.29 -19.55
C GLN A 654 -16.76 -4.65 -18.99
N GLU A 655 -17.29 -5.19 -17.89
CA GLU A 655 -18.39 -4.61 -17.11
C GLU A 655 -17.95 -4.30 -15.66
N VAL A 656 -18.06 -3.03 -15.25
CA VAL A 656 -17.77 -2.56 -13.89
C VAL A 656 -19.08 -2.21 -13.18
N HIS A 657 -19.51 -3.09 -12.28
CA HIS A 657 -20.72 -2.94 -11.47
C HIS A 657 -20.40 -2.23 -10.17
N VAL A 658 -20.97 -1.04 -10.00
CA VAL A 658 -20.70 -0.15 -8.86
C VAL A 658 -21.93 -0.13 -7.95
N CYS A 659 -21.85 -0.66 -6.73
CA CYS A 659 -22.97 -0.72 -5.79
C CYS A 659 -22.79 0.28 -4.65
N GLY A 660 -23.77 1.17 -4.41
CA GLY A 660 -23.68 2.14 -3.30
C GLY A 660 -24.92 2.99 -3.07
N GLU A 661 -24.77 4.07 -2.29
CA GLU A 661 -25.79 5.10 -2.09
C GLU A 661 -25.81 6.15 -3.22
N LYS A 662 -26.96 6.78 -3.43
CA LYS A 662 -27.20 7.76 -4.53
C LYS A 662 -26.25 8.98 -4.48
N ALA A 663 -25.76 9.34 -3.30
CA ALA A 663 -24.79 10.42 -3.10
C ALA A 663 -23.46 10.23 -3.87
N ALA A 664 -23.06 8.99 -4.16
CA ALA A 664 -21.83 8.69 -4.90
C ALA A 664 -22.00 8.74 -6.43
N VAL A 665 -23.23 8.74 -6.97
CA VAL A 665 -23.49 8.69 -8.43
C VAL A 665 -22.84 9.86 -9.16
N LYS A 666 -22.98 11.09 -8.63
CA LYS A 666 -22.42 12.30 -9.23
C LYS A 666 -20.89 12.31 -9.20
N MET A 667 -20.27 11.82 -8.12
CA MET A 667 -18.82 11.66 -8.00
C MET A 667 -18.30 10.70 -9.08
N VAL A 668 -18.90 9.51 -9.19
CA VAL A 668 -18.50 8.50 -10.18
C VAL A 668 -18.66 9.04 -11.61
N LYS A 669 -19.73 9.79 -11.90
CA LYS A 669 -19.88 10.47 -13.21
C LYS A 669 -18.79 11.51 -13.47
N ARG A 670 -18.50 12.41 -12.52
CA ARG A 670 -17.41 13.41 -12.68
C ARG A 670 -16.04 12.76 -12.93
N LEU A 671 -15.78 11.57 -12.40
CA LEU A 671 -14.51 10.86 -12.63
C LEU A 671 -14.42 10.12 -13.96
N LEU A 672 -15.54 9.63 -14.51
CA LEU A 672 -15.55 8.67 -15.63
C LEU A 672 -16.07 9.25 -16.95
N ASP A 673 -17.06 10.15 -16.93
CA ASP A 673 -17.55 10.81 -18.15
C ASP A 673 -16.44 11.60 -18.89
N PRO A 674 -15.48 12.29 -18.23
CA PRO A 674 -14.39 13.00 -18.93
C PRO A 674 -13.39 12.10 -19.67
N ILE A 675 -13.33 10.80 -19.34
CA ILE A 675 -12.49 9.81 -20.01
C ILE A 675 -13.28 8.89 -20.97
N GLY A 676 -14.55 9.23 -21.25
CA GLY A 676 -15.42 8.51 -22.18
C GLY A 676 -16.12 7.27 -21.61
N GLU A 677 -15.99 7.00 -20.31
CA GLU A 677 -16.57 5.83 -19.64
C GLU A 677 -17.95 6.15 -19.06
N HIS A 678 -18.97 6.15 -19.92
CA HIS A 678 -20.33 6.53 -19.52
C HIS A 678 -20.96 5.59 -18.49
N VAL A 679 -21.62 6.20 -17.51
CA VAL A 679 -22.20 5.50 -16.35
C VAL A 679 -23.71 5.32 -16.51
N GLU A 680 -24.12 4.08 -16.80
CA GLU A 680 -25.51 3.61 -16.69
C GLU A 680 -25.91 3.60 -15.20
N VAL A 681 -27.06 4.16 -14.84
CA VAL A 681 -27.52 4.22 -13.44
C VAL A 681 -28.83 3.46 -13.32
N VAL A 682 -28.82 2.37 -12.54
CA VAL A 682 -29.98 1.56 -12.21
C VAL A 682 -30.40 1.92 -10.79
N GLU A 683 -31.57 2.51 -10.61
CA GLU A 683 -32.09 2.89 -9.29
C GLU A 683 -32.88 1.75 -8.64
N TYR A 684 -32.65 1.54 -7.34
CA TYR A 684 -33.30 0.52 -6.53
C TYR A 684 -33.95 1.13 -5.30
N GLU A 685 -35.24 0.89 -5.11
CA GLU A 685 -35.94 1.24 -3.87
C GLU A 685 -35.72 0.19 -2.76
N ARG A 686 -36.17 0.50 -1.54
CA ARG A 686 -36.04 -0.39 -0.39
C ARG A 686 -37.14 -1.47 -0.43
N ARG A 687 -36.77 -2.75 -0.34
CA ARG A 687 -37.70 -3.90 -0.47
C ARG A 687 -38.68 -4.08 0.70
N SER A 688 -38.57 -3.26 1.75
CA SER A 688 -39.42 -3.30 2.94
C SER A 688 -39.54 -1.90 3.55
N PRO A 689 -40.67 -1.56 4.19
CA PRO A 689 -40.84 -0.25 4.81
C PRO A 689 -39.93 -0.08 6.02
N LEU A 690 -39.51 1.16 6.25
CA LEU A 690 -38.80 1.61 7.44
C LEU A 690 -39.61 2.73 8.09
N THR A 691 -40.05 2.55 9.33
CA THR A 691 -40.83 3.56 10.06
C THR A 691 -40.05 4.08 11.26
N ILE A 692 -39.82 5.39 11.32
CA ILE A 692 -39.31 6.04 12.54
C ILE A 692 -40.46 6.10 13.55
N SER A 693 -40.18 5.75 14.81
CA SER A 693 -41.19 5.77 15.87
C SER A 693 -41.66 7.19 16.21
N THR A 694 -42.84 7.31 16.82
CA THR A 694 -43.31 8.58 17.42
C THR A 694 -42.69 8.86 18.78
N HIS A 695 -42.15 7.84 19.44
CA HIS A 695 -41.54 7.89 20.77
C HIS A 695 -40.33 6.97 20.85
N GLY A 696 -39.39 7.31 21.75
CA GLY A 696 -38.26 6.46 22.08
C GLY A 696 -38.70 5.31 22.97
N LEU A 697 -37.79 4.41 23.29
CA LEU A 697 -38.10 3.27 24.16
C LEU A 697 -38.52 3.76 25.56
N GLY A 698 -37.85 4.81 26.05
CA GLY A 698 -38.05 5.45 27.36
C GLY A 698 -37.45 4.65 28.51
N ASP A 699 -37.55 3.32 28.47
CA ASP A 699 -37.08 2.40 29.49
C ASP A 699 -36.54 1.12 28.84
N ILE A 700 -35.35 0.69 29.24
CA ILE A 700 -34.68 -0.53 28.78
C ILE A 700 -35.52 -1.80 29.04
N ARG A 701 -36.44 -1.77 30.03
CA ARG A 701 -37.38 -2.87 30.36
C ARG A 701 -38.45 -3.12 29.30
N ARG A 702 -38.45 -2.37 28.18
CA ARG A 702 -39.36 -2.52 27.03
C ARG A 702 -38.66 -3.07 25.78
N VAL A 703 -37.43 -3.55 25.92
CA VAL A 703 -36.75 -4.32 24.88
C VAL A 703 -37.57 -5.57 24.55
N GLU A 704 -37.60 -5.92 23.27
CA GLU A 704 -38.31 -7.08 22.71
C GLU A 704 -37.37 -7.89 21.82
N ASP A 705 -37.75 -9.14 21.54
CA ASP A 705 -37.06 -10.00 20.57
C ASP A 705 -36.93 -9.30 19.21
N GLY A 706 -35.73 -9.38 18.62
CA GLY A 706 -35.32 -8.70 17.40
C GLY A 706 -34.76 -7.28 17.59
N ASP A 707 -34.63 -6.78 18.81
CA ASP A 707 -34.09 -5.43 19.07
C ASP A 707 -32.56 -5.35 18.92
N ALA A 708 -32.10 -4.31 18.23
CA ALA A 708 -30.69 -3.95 18.11
C ALA A 708 -30.40 -2.60 18.77
N ILE A 709 -29.72 -2.63 19.92
CA ILE A 709 -29.34 -1.43 20.67
C ILE A 709 -27.96 -0.95 20.20
N VAL A 710 -27.92 0.23 19.58
CA VAL A 710 -26.73 0.80 18.94
C VAL A 710 -26.01 1.77 19.87
N CYS A 711 -24.74 1.47 20.16
CA CYS A 711 -23.87 2.12 21.13
C CYS A 711 -22.54 2.56 20.50
N PHE A 712 -22.16 3.82 20.65
CA PHE A 712 -20.90 4.34 20.06
C PHE A 712 -19.66 4.23 20.97
N SER A 713 -19.69 3.41 22.01
CA SER A 713 -18.49 3.06 22.79
C SER A 713 -18.57 1.68 23.42
N ARG A 714 -17.43 1.00 23.58
CA ARG A 714 -17.36 -0.30 24.28
C ARG A 714 -17.79 -0.19 25.76
N ARG A 715 -17.62 0.98 26.40
CA ARG A 715 -18.15 1.23 27.75
C ARG A 715 -19.69 1.23 27.76
N SER A 716 -20.32 1.77 26.72
CA SER A 716 -21.77 1.75 26.55
C SER A 716 -22.28 0.35 26.24
N ILE A 717 -21.58 -0.43 25.39
CA ILE A 717 -21.88 -1.86 25.12
C ILE A 717 -21.98 -2.64 26.43
N PHE A 718 -20.88 -2.76 27.19
CA PHE A 718 -20.87 -3.56 28.42
C PHE A 718 -21.81 -3.01 29.51
N GLY A 719 -22.04 -1.68 29.52
CA GLY A 719 -23.00 -1.04 30.43
C GLY A 719 -24.45 -1.42 30.13
N ILE A 720 -24.84 -1.51 28.86
CA ILE A 720 -26.18 -1.94 28.44
C ILE A 720 -26.35 -3.46 28.57
N THR A 721 -25.36 -4.27 28.17
CA THR A 721 -25.41 -5.73 28.34
C THR A 721 -25.60 -6.11 29.81
N LYS A 722 -24.85 -5.50 30.74
CA LYS A 722 -25.02 -5.73 32.18
C LYS A 722 -26.34 -5.19 32.75
N LEU A 723 -27.03 -4.30 32.04
CA LEU A 723 -28.35 -3.80 32.42
C LEU A 723 -29.46 -4.75 31.94
N LEU A 724 -29.29 -5.41 30.78
CA LEU A 724 -30.15 -6.47 30.26
C LEU A 724 -30.00 -7.77 31.04
N GLU A 725 -28.76 -8.18 31.37
CA GLU A 725 -28.42 -9.31 32.24
C GLU A 725 -29.17 -9.24 33.58
N LYS A 726 -29.17 -8.05 34.22
CA LYS A 726 -29.92 -7.78 35.47
C LYS A 726 -31.44 -7.85 35.34
N LEU A 727 -31.98 -7.87 34.13
CA LEU A 727 -33.41 -8.02 33.84
C LEU A 727 -33.76 -9.43 33.35
N GLY A 728 -32.79 -10.35 33.33
CA GLY A 728 -32.97 -11.70 32.80
C GLY A 728 -32.97 -11.78 31.26
N ILE A 729 -32.55 -10.72 30.58
CA ILE A 729 -32.53 -10.64 29.11
C ILE A 729 -31.12 -10.97 28.61
N SER A 730 -30.95 -12.14 28.00
CA SER A 730 -29.73 -12.52 27.28
C SER A 730 -29.59 -11.71 25.99
N CYS A 731 -28.37 -11.27 25.67
CA CYS A 731 -28.13 -10.49 24.44
C CYS A 731 -26.75 -10.75 23.80
N ALA A 732 -26.72 -10.76 22.47
CA ALA A 732 -25.52 -10.89 21.67
C ALA A 732 -24.75 -9.56 21.64
N VAL A 733 -23.43 -9.62 21.50
CA VAL A 733 -22.57 -8.43 21.55
C VAL A 733 -21.68 -8.32 20.31
N ILE A 734 -21.81 -7.23 19.54
CA ILE A 734 -21.01 -6.99 18.33
C ILE A 734 -20.38 -5.60 18.31
N TYR A 735 -19.05 -5.54 18.35
CA TYR A 735 -18.27 -4.30 18.20
C TYR A 735 -17.09 -4.47 17.25
N GLY A 736 -16.58 -3.36 16.73
CA GLY A 736 -15.59 -3.33 15.65
C GLY A 736 -14.31 -4.15 15.91
N ASP A 737 -13.83 -4.19 17.16
CA ASP A 737 -12.62 -4.92 17.56
C ASP A 737 -12.77 -6.46 17.63
N LEU A 738 -13.99 -7.02 17.60
CA LEU A 738 -14.14 -8.49 17.69
C LEU A 738 -13.58 -9.21 16.45
N PRO A 739 -13.00 -10.41 16.62
CA PRO A 739 -12.65 -11.29 15.50
C PRO A 739 -13.83 -11.64 14.57
N PRO A 740 -13.57 -12.08 13.32
CA PRO A 740 -14.61 -12.49 12.38
C PRO A 740 -15.45 -13.69 12.87
N GLY A 741 -14.83 -14.71 13.48
CA GLY A 741 -15.53 -15.89 13.99
C GLY A 741 -16.49 -15.51 15.12
N ALA A 742 -16.00 -14.83 16.15
CA ALA A 742 -16.79 -14.28 17.24
C ALA A 742 -17.95 -13.41 16.74
N LYS A 743 -17.74 -12.53 15.73
CA LYS A 743 -18.81 -11.73 15.12
C LYS A 743 -19.88 -12.60 14.44
N LEU A 744 -19.47 -13.63 13.69
CA LEU A 744 -20.39 -14.53 13.00
C LEU A 744 -21.16 -15.42 13.99
N SER A 745 -20.52 -15.88 15.07
CA SER A 745 -21.16 -16.64 16.14
C SER A 745 -22.21 -15.81 16.90
N GLN A 746 -21.86 -14.60 17.33
CA GLN A 746 -22.81 -13.67 17.98
C GLN A 746 -23.97 -13.30 17.04
N ALA A 747 -23.70 -13.13 15.74
CA ALA A 747 -24.73 -12.91 14.73
C ALA A 747 -25.61 -14.14 14.49
N ALA A 748 -25.06 -15.36 14.56
CA ALA A 748 -25.81 -16.61 14.39
C ALA A 748 -26.81 -16.82 15.53
N LYS A 749 -26.38 -16.65 16.79
CA LYS A 749 -27.26 -16.72 17.98
C LYS A 749 -28.43 -15.74 17.88
N PHE A 750 -28.15 -14.47 17.57
CA PHE A 750 -29.18 -13.44 17.38
C PHE A 750 -30.12 -13.71 16.18
N ASN A 751 -29.70 -14.53 15.21
CA ASN A 751 -30.51 -14.83 14.03
C ASN A 751 -31.39 -16.08 14.18
N ASP A 752 -31.11 -16.98 15.13
CA ASP A 752 -31.87 -18.20 15.37
C ASP A 752 -33.06 -17.93 16.32
N PRO A 753 -34.32 -18.06 15.85
CA PRO A 753 -35.51 -17.83 16.69
C PRO A 753 -35.66 -18.79 17.87
N ASN A 754 -34.84 -19.85 17.96
CA ASN A 754 -34.86 -20.85 19.03
C ASN A 754 -33.79 -20.59 20.12
N ASP A 755 -32.81 -19.73 19.85
CA ASP A 755 -31.79 -19.33 20.83
C ASP A 755 -32.39 -18.28 21.78
N PRO A 756 -32.16 -18.33 23.11
CA PRO A 756 -32.63 -17.29 24.03
C PRO A 756 -32.02 -15.90 23.80
N VAL A 757 -30.95 -15.78 22.99
CA VAL A 757 -30.18 -14.54 22.75
C VAL A 757 -30.82 -13.68 21.64
N ASN A 758 -32.13 -13.40 21.74
CA ASN A 758 -32.92 -12.67 20.72
C ASN A 758 -32.75 -11.13 20.72
N VAL A 759 -31.79 -10.59 21.46
CA VAL A 759 -31.48 -9.14 21.52
C VAL A 759 -30.01 -8.93 21.18
N ILE A 760 -29.66 -7.85 20.48
CA ILE A 760 -28.26 -7.53 20.15
C ILE A 760 -27.85 -6.13 20.63
N VAL A 761 -26.69 -6.03 21.28
CA VAL A 761 -26.06 -4.78 21.74
C VAL A 761 -24.79 -4.56 20.93
N ALA A 762 -24.80 -3.55 20.05
CA ALA A 762 -23.78 -3.41 19.01
C ALA A 762 -23.31 -1.97 18.75
N THR A 763 -22.17 -1.81 18.07
CA THR A 763 -21.74 -0.51 17.54
C THR A 763 -22.16 -0.30 16.09
N ASP A 764 -21.81 0.84 15.52
CA ASP A 764 -21.77 1.11 14.07
C ASP A 764 -21.17 -0.02 13.19
N ALA A 765 -20.43 -0.97 13.76
CA ALA A 765 -19.95 -2.17 13.09
C ALA A 765 -21.06 -3.02 12.43
N ILE A 766 -22.31 -2.98 12.91
CA ILE A 766 -23.45 -3.67 12.22
C ILE A 766 -23.96 -2.91 10.98
N GLY A 767 -23.46 -1.70 10.73
CA GLY A 767 -23.80 -0.88 9.57
C GLY A 767 -23.40 -1.52 8.23
N MET A 768 -22.47 -2.49 8.22
CA MET A 768 -22.04 -3.25 7.04
C MET A 768 -21.50 -4.63 7.43
N GLY A 769 -21.33 -5.54 6.47
CA GLY A 769 -20.57 -6.79 6.66
C GLY A 769 -21.20 -7.93 7.48
N LEU A 770 -22.45 -7.80 7.93
CA LEU A 770 -23.18 -8.90 8.57
C LEU A 770 -24.62 -9.01 8.04
N ASN A 771 -25.17 -10.23 8.05
CA ASN A 771 -26.60 -10.48 7.90
C ASN A 771 -27.24 -10.63 9.29
N LEU A 772 -28.27 -9.82 9.58
CA LEU A 772 -28.86 -9.71 10.91
C LEU A 772 -30.38 -9.53 10.80
N ASN A 773 -31.13 -10.33 11.56
CA ASN A 773 -32.59 -10.37 11.60
C ASN A 773 -33.16 -9.29 12.54
N ILE A 774 -32.84 -8.02 12.31
CA ILE A 774 -33.24 -6.92 13.22
C ILE A 774 -34.70 -6.51 12.96
N LYS A 775 -35.49 -6.38 14.03
CA LYS A 775 -36.88 -5.85 14.05
C LYS A 775 -36.90 -4.34 14.30
N ARG A 776 -36.20 -3.88 15.36
CA ARG A 776 -36.10 -2.46 15.74
C ARG A 776 -34.65 -2.06 15.95
N VAL A 777 -34.23 -0.95 15.36
CA VAL A 777 -32.96 -0.28 15.68
C VAL A 777 -33.21 0.77 16.76
N ILE A 778 -32.48 0.68 17.88
CA ILE A 778 -32.62 1.53 19.06
C ILE A 778 -31.29 2.24 19.32
N PHE A 779 -31.17 3.51 18.95
CA PHE A 779 -29.96 4.30 19.23
C PHE A 779 -29.88 4.63 20.73
N ASN A 780 -28.87 4.10 21.43
CA ASN A 780 -28.61 4.42 22.84
C ASN A 780 -28.20 5.89 23.04
N SER A 781 -27.59 6.49 22.02
CA SER A 781 -27.31 7.92 21.90
C SER A 781 -27.15 8.25 20.42
N LEU A 782 -27.15 9.52 20.05
CA LEU A 782 -26.88 10.03 18.70
C LEU A 782 -25.52 10.74 18.59
N ILE A 783 -24.69 10.62 19.65
CA ILE A 783 -23.38 11.29 19.79
C ILE A 783 -22.27 10.23 19.75
N LYS A 784 -21.21 10.49 18.96
CA LYS A 784 -20.04 9.60 18.83
C LYS A 784 -18.85 10.11 19.67
N PRO A 785 -18.41 9.35 20.69
CA PRO A 785 -17.16 9.61 21.42
C PRO A 785 -15.92 9.41 20.51
N PRO A 786 -14.77 10.05 20.83
CA PRO A 786 -14.53 10.91 21.99
C PRO A 786 -14.90 12.39 21.75
N HIS A 787 -15.21 12.79 20.51
CA HIS A 787 -15.30 14.21 20.13
C HIS A 787 -16.63 14.88 20.49
N GLY A 788 -17.69 14.10 20.79
CA GLY A 788 -19.01 14.64 21.13
C GLY A 788 -19.80 15.07 19.89
N GLU A 789 -19.36 14.66 18.70
CA GLU A 789 -19.98 14.96 17.42
C GLU A 789 -21.26 14.13 17.22
N LEU A 790 -22.24 14.70 16.52
CA LEU A 790 -23.46 13.99 16.13
C LEU A 790 -23.13 12.96 15.05
N ILE A 791 -23.86 11.84 15.02
CA ILE A 791 -23.73 10.87 13.93
C ILE A 791 -24.15 11.51 12.59
N PRO A 792 -23.35 11.37 11.52
CA PRO A 792 -23.68 11.93 10.22
C PRO A 792 -24.85 11.16 9.58
N THR A 793 -25.66 11.85 8.79
CA THR A 793 -26.91 11.33 8.22
C THR A 793 -26.70 10.04 7.42
N HIS A 794 -25.62 9.91 6.64
CA HIS A 794 -25.31 8.67 5.91
C HIS A 794 -25.10 7.46 6.85
N ALA A 795 -24.37 7.63 7.96
CA ALA A 795 -24.13 6.56 8.93
C ALA A 795 -25.40 6.21 9.72
N ALA A 796 -26.19 7.22 10.10
CA ALA A 796 -27.48 7.03 10.74
C ALA A 796 -28.44 6.22 9.84
N LEU A 797 -28.54 6.56 8.56
CA LEU A 797 -29.33 5.82 7.56
C LEU A 797 -28.80 4.41 7.30
N GLN A 798 -27.47 4.23 7.20
CA GLN A 798 -26.84 2.93 6.96
C GLN A 798 -27.13 1.95 8.12
N ILE A 799 -27.09 2.42 9.37
CA ILE A 799 -27.43 1.66 10.57
C ILE A 799 -28.95 1.42 10.64
N ALA A 800 -29.76 2.48 10.55
CA ALA A 800 -31.22 2.41 10.64
C ALA A 800 -31.82 1.45 9.58
N GLY A 801 -31.29 1.48 8.36
CA GLY A 801 -31.71 0.62 7.25
C GLY A 801 -31.41 -0.87 7.44
N ARG A 802 -30.73 -1.29 8.52
CA ARG A 802 -30.56 -2.70 8.90
C ARG A 802 -31.82 -3.32 9.52
N ALA A 803 -32.80 -2.52 9.98
CA ALA A 803 -34.07 -3.02 10.52
C ALA A 803 -35.03 -3.55 9.42
N GLY A 804 -35.61 -4.72 9.62
CA GLY A 804 -36.60 -5.34 8.74
C GLY A 804 -36.06 -5.71 7.36
N ARG A 805 -34.99 -6.52 7.30
CA ARG A 805 -34.37 -6.94 6.03
C ARG A 805 -35.31 -7.86 5.24
N TYR A 806 -35.27 -7.75 3.92
CA TYR A 806 -36.10 -8.57 3.03
C TYR A 806 -35.66 -10.04 3.11
N GLY A 807 -36.63 -10.95 3.23
CA GLY A 807 -36.38 -12.37 3.42
C GLY A 807 -36.02 -12.79 4.86
N THR A 808 -36.13 -11.88 5.85
CA THR A 808 -36.02 -12.23 7.28
C THR A 808 -37.39 -12.29 7.95
N ALA A 809 -37.44 -12.74 9.21
CA ALA A 809 -38.68 -12.86 9.98
C ALA A 809 -39.45 -11.53 10.18
N TYR A 810 -38.80 -10.38 10.00
CA TYR A 810 -39.37 -9.06 10.26
C TYR A 810 -39.64 -8.28 8.97
N ALA A 811 -40.86 -8.40 8.43
CA ALA A 811 -41.26 -7.76 7.17
C ALA A 811 -41.31 -6.22 7.20
N GLN A 812 -41.25 -5.59 8.38
CA GLN A 812 -41.24 -4.13 8.55
C GLN A 812 -40.18 -3.73 9.59
N GLY A 813 -39.35 -2.74 9.28
CA GLY A 813 -38.31 -2.24 10.19
C GLY A 813 -38.76 -1.02 10.98
N LYS A 814 -38.43 -0.95 12.28
CA LYS A 814 -38.63 0.26 13.10
C LYS A 814 -37.31 0.89 13.54
N VAL A 815 -37.32 2.21 13.73
CA VAL A 815 -36.16 2.98 14.19
C VAL A 815 -36.57 3.94 15.30
N MET A 816 -35.81 3.98 16.38
CA MET A 816 -36.07 4.81 17.56
C MET A 816 -34.79 5.09 18.35
N THR A 817 -34.88 5.94 19.36
CA THR A 817 -33.82 6.16 20.37
C THR A 817 -34.18 5.47 21.68
N LEU A 818 -33.19 5.21 22.53
CA LEU A 818 -33.43 4.67 23.87
C LEU A 818 -34.20 5.68 24.75
N LYS A 819 -33.79 6.96 24.72
CA LYS A 819 -34.48 8.04 25.43
C LYS A 819 -35.47 8.79 24.55
N ASN A 820 -36.56 9.30 25.13
CA ASN A 820 -37.52 10.14 24.40
C ASN A 820 -36.93 11.49 23.94
N GLU A 821 -36.01 12.09 24.71
CA GLU A 821 -35.42 13.41 24.39
C GLU A 821 -34.64 13.41 23.07
N ASP A 822 -33.98 12.30 22.72
CA ASP A 822 -33.21 12.16 21.48
C ASP A 822 -34.08 11.97 20.22
N MET A 823 -35.40 11.70 20.34
CA MET A 823 -36.24 11.36 19.18
C MET A 823 -36.37 12.50 18.16
N GLY A 824 -36.52 13.75 18.63
CA GLY A 824 -36.61 14.91 17.72
C GLY A 824 -35.32 15.11 16.92
N LEU A 825 -34.18 14.79 17.54
CA LEU A 825 -32.87 14.81 16.90
C LEU A 825 -32.70 13.65 15.90
N LEU A 826 -33.18 12.44 16.23
CA LEU A 826 -33.20 11.31 15.29
C LEU A 826 -34.04 11.61 14.04
N HIS A 827 -35.26 12.13 14.21
CA HIS A 827 -36.12 12.58 13.11
C HIS A 827 -35.42 13.64 12.26
N THR A 828 -34.77 14.61 12.90
CA THR A 828 -33.99 15.66 12.20
C THR A 828 -32.81 15.08 11.42
N ILE A 829 -32.08 14.11 11.96
CA ILE A 829 -30.92 13.48 11.29
C ILE A 829 -31.36 12.64 10.08
N LEU A 830 -32.40 11.81 10.24
CA LEU A 830 -32.88 10.89 9.20
C LEU A 830 -33.71 11.59 8.10
N SER A 831 -34.26 12.78 8.36
CA SER A 831 -35.02 13.57 7.37
C SER A 831 -34.16 14.51 6.54
N LYS A 832 -32.86 14.65 6.85
CA LYS A 832 -31.93 15.43 6.02
C LYS A 832 -31.68 14.70 4.69
N PRO A 833 -31.57 15.44 3.55
CA PRO A 833 -31.03 14.86 2.34
C PRO A 833 -29.58 14.40 2.59
N VAL A 834 -29.17 13.31 1.93
CA VAL A 834 -27.77 12.87 2.00
C VAL A 834 -26.93 13.81 1.12
N GLU A 835 -25.94 14.44 1.72
CA GLU A 835 -24.97 15.29 1.03
C GLU A 835 -24.22 14.49 -0.05
N GLU A 836 -24.10 15.06 -1.25
CA GLU A 836 -23.41 14.43 -2.38
C GLU A 836 -21.91 14.26 -2.10
N ILE A 837 -21.27 13.28 -2.73
CA ILE A 837 -19.82 13.13 -2.62
C ILE A 837 -19.13 14.16 -3.53
N GLU A 838 -18.38 15.07 -2.90
CA GLU A 838 -17.64 16.13 -3.59
C GLU A 838 -16.26 15.69 -4.07
N LYS A 839 -15.58 14.82 -3.32
CA LYS A 839 -14.18 14.42 -3.62
C LYS A 839 -13.93 12.93 -3.38
N ALA A 840 -13.00 12.38 -4.14
CA ALA A 840 -12.49 11.02 -4.03
C ALA A 840 -11.09 10.98 -3.40
N GLY A 841 -10.82 9.99 -2.55
CA GLY A 841 -9.51 9.83 -1.91
C GLY A 841 -8.46 9.26 -2.87
N ILE A 842 -7.21 9.73 -2.77
CA ILE A 842 -6.03 9.18 -3.46
C ILE A 842 -4.83 9.13 -2.50
N GLY A 843 -3.84 8.29 -2.75
CA GLY A 843 -2.71 8.09 -1.84
C GLY A 843 -1.38 7.84 -2.56
N PRO A 844 -0.23 8.05 -1.88
CA PRO A 844 1.09 7.84 -2.46
C PRO A 844 1.36 6.36 -2.77
N THR A 845 1.72 6.09 -4.03
CA THR A 845 2.28 4.78 -4.42
C THR A 845 3.66 4.56 -3.79
N PHE A 846 4.15 3.33 -3.78
CA PHE A 846 5.53 3.08 -3.31
C PHE A 846 6.54 3.74 -4.24
N GLU A 847 6.29 3.62 -5.54
CA GLU A 847 7.19 3.95 -6.63
C GLU A 847 7.45 5.48 -6.67
N GLN A 848 6.43 6.30 -6.36
CA GLN A 848 6.59 7.73 -6.12
C GLN A 848 7.45 8.05 -4.88
N ILE A 849 7.25 7.33 -3.77
CA ILE A 849 8.02 7.55 -2.53
C ILE A 849 9.47 7.06 -2.67
N GLU A 850 9.72 6.03 -3.47
CA GLU A 850 11.07 5.57 -3.85
C GLU A 850 11.78 6.61 -4.72
N THR A 851 11.10 7.17 -5.72
CA THR A 851 11.65 8.26 -6.53
C THR A 851 11.92 9.51 -5.66
N PHE A 852 11.01 9.87 -4.75
CA PHE A 852 11.26 10.92 -3.75
C PHE A 852 12.51 10.65 -2.88
N ALA A 853 12.74 9.39 -2.50
CA ALA A 853 13.93 9.00 -1.73
C ALA A 853 15.23 9.12 -2.53
N TYR A 854 15.19 8.94 -3.87
CA TYR A 854 16.33 9.16 -4.74
C TYR A 854 16.77 10.63 -4.78
N HIS A 855 15.81 11.56 -4.89
CA HIS A 855 16.09 13.01 -4.83
C HIS A 855 16.43 13.49 -3.40
N LEU A 856 15.95 12.81 -2.36
CA LEU A 856 16.12 13.19 -0.95
C LEU A 856 16.75 12.06 -0.08
N PRO A 857 17.96 11.55 -0.41
CA PRO A 857 18.55 10.33 0.19
C PRO A 857 19.00 10.48 1.66
N HIS A 858 18.77 11.64 2.26
CA HIS A 858 19.05 11.95 3.67
C HIS A 858 17.79 12.29 4.48
N ALA A 859 16.61 12.28 3.85
CA ALA A 859 15.34 12.37 4.55
C ALA A 859 14.99 10.99 5.16
N SER A 860 14.47 10.97 6.39
CA SER A 860 13.85 9.75 6.91
C SER A 860 12.49 9.53 6.25
N PHE A 861 11.98 8.29 6.29
CA PHE A 861 10.71 7.93 5.64
C PHE A 861 9.52 8.75 6.15
N VAL A 862 9.48 9.05 7.46
CA VAL A 862 8.51 10.01 8.07
C VAL A 862 8.59 11.38 7.38
N ASN A 863 9.80 11.84 7.08
CA ASN A 863 10.06 13.14 6.45
C ASN A 863 9.78 13.13 4.95
N LEU A 864 9.93 11.99 4.26
CA LEU A 864 9.51 11.81 2.87
C LEU A 864 7.99 11.89 2.74
N LEU A 865 7.24 11.20 3.62
CA LEU A 865 5.78 11.27 3.68
C LEU A 865 5.28 12.68 4.01
N ASP A 866 5.84 13.32 5.04
CA ASP A 866 5.51 14.71 5.41
C ASP A 866 5.78 15.67 4.21
N ILE A 867 6.87 15.50 3.44
CA ILE A 867 7.19 16.34 2.26
C ILE A 867 6.29 16.05 1.07
N PHE A 868 6.00 14.78 0.76
CA PHE A 868 5.10 14.40 -0.35
C PHE A 868 3.75 15.09 -0.20
N VAL A 869 3.13 15.01 0.98
CA VAL A 869 1.84 15.66 1.29
C VAL A 869 1.94 17.20 1.34
N SER A 870 3.14 17.76 1.44
CA SER A 870 3.38 19.21 1.41
C SER A 870 3.57 19.77 -0.01
N VAL A 871 3.94 18.92 -0.97
CA VAL A 871 4.32 19.30 -2.35
C VAL A 871 3.32 18.82 -3.41
N CYS A 872 2.57 17.74 -3.13
CA CYS A 872 1.69 17.11 -4.08
C CYS A 872 0.59 18.04 -4.62
N SER A 873 0.30 17.90 -5.92
CA SER A 873 -0.81 18.59 -6.58
C SER A 873 -1.96 17.63 -6.82
N VAL A 874 -3.19 18.06 -6.55
CA VAL A 874 -4.42 17.29 -6.79
C VAL A 874 -5.43 18.17 -7.52
N SER A 875 -6.26 17.58 -8.37
CA SER A 875 -7.36 18.29 -9.03
C SER A 875 -8.60 18.37 -8.10
N ASP A 876 -9.56 19.26 -8.42
CA ASP A 876 -10.65 19.61 -7.52
C ASP A 876 -11.58 18.44 -7.15
N ASP A 877 -11.62 17.38 -7.94
CA ASP A 877 -12.38 16.15 -7.65
C ASP A 877 -11.70 15.20 -6.64
N PHE A 878 -10.49 15.50 -6.16
CA PHE A 878 -9.72 14.61 -5.29
C PHE A 878 -9.26 15.26 -3.96
N PHE A 879 -8.84 14.39 -3.04
CA PHE A 879 -8.10 14.73 -1.82
C PHE A 879 -7.06 13.64 -1.51
N VAL A 880 -5.98 13.99 -0.81
CA VAL A 880 -4.97 13.01 -0.37
C VAL A 880 -5.41 12.35 0.93
N CYS A 881 -5.52 11.03 0.94
CA CYS A 881 -5.84 10.23 2.12
C CYS A 881 -4.78 10.41 3.22
N SER A 882 -5.23 10.34 4.47
CA SER A 882 -4.44 10.55 5.68
C SER A 882 -3.39 9.46 5.87
N VAL A 883 -2.13 9.82 5.61
CA VAL A 883 -0.95 8.97 5.86
C VAL A 883 -0.60 8.82 7.35
N GLN A 884 -1.45 9.28 8.29
CA GLN A 884 -1.13 9.38 9.72
C GLN A 884 -0.77 8.02 10.36
N GLN A 885 -1.46 6.92 10.00
CA GLN A 885 -1.14 5.58 10.52
C GLN A 885 0.24 5.11 10.04
N THR A 886 0.48 5.17 8.72
CA THR A 886 1.79 4.86 8.10
C THR A 886 2.91 5.70 8.70
N ARG A 887 2.64 6.97 8.98
CA ARG A 887 3.55 7.92 9.61
C ARG A 887 3.88 7.55 11.07
N GLU A 888 2.90 7.12 11.86
CA GLU A 888 3.11 6.65 13.24
C GLU A 888 3.90 5.33 13.29
N LEU A 889 3.58 4.37 12.42
CA LEU A 889 4.35 3.13 12.31
C LEU A 889 5.80 3.40 11.89
N ALA A 890 6.00 4.35 10.96
CA ALA A 890 7.31 4.83 10.57
C ALA A 890 8.09 5.47 11.74
N GLU A 891 7.44 6.27 12.58
CA GLU A 891 8.05 6.87 13.78
C GLU A 891 8.48 5.80 14.81
N LEU A 892 7.74 4.68 14.94
CA LEU A 892 8.14 3.55 15.81
C LEU A 892 9.41 2.82 15.33
N ILE A 893 9.68 2.78 14.03
CA ILE A 893 10.79 2.01 13.43
C ILE A 893 11.88 2.87 12.78
N ASP A 894 11.84 4.20 12.92
CA ASP A 894 12.81 5.16 12.35
C ASP A 894 14.26 4.83 12.77
N SER A 895 14.45 4.33 13.99
CA SER A 895 15.76 3.91 14.53
C SER A 895 16.29 2.56 14.00
N ILE A 896 15.45 1.75 13.35
CA ILE A 896 15.82 0.44 12.80
C ILE A 896 16.29 0.63 11.36
N ARG A 897 17.41 0.01 10.96
CA ARG A 897 17.89 0.03 9.58
C ARG A 897 17.13 -0.99 8.73
N LEU A 898 16.53 -0.54 7.63
CA LEU A 898 15.76 -1.33 6.68
C LEU A 898 15.90 -0.71 5.29
N PRO A 899 15.90 -1.52 4.21
CA PRO A 899 15.57 -1.07 2.85
C PRO A 899 14.21 -0.35 2.77
N LEU A 900 14.04 0.49 1.75
CA LEU A 900 12.86 1.36 1.64
C LEU A 900 11.57 0.57 1.36
N LYS A 901 11.59 -0.42 0.45
CA LYS A 901 10.43 -1.29 0.15
C LYS A 901 9.95 -2.04 1.38
N GLU A 902 10.88 -2.58 2.17
CA GLU A 902 10.57 -3.28 3.42
C GLU A 902 9.95 -2.34 4.45
N ARG A 903 10.56 -1.18 4.70
CA ARG A 903 10.02 -0.16 5.62
C ARG A 903 8.61 0.29 5.21
N TYR A 904 8.42 0.61 3.93
CA TYR A 904 7.10 1.00 3.40
C TYR A 904 6.08 -0.12 3.65
N THR A 905 6.42 -1.37 3.34
CA THR A 905 5.56 -2.55 3.56
C THR A 905 5.18 -2.73 5.03
N PHE A 906 6.14 -2.61 5.96
CA PHE A 906 5.85 -2.64 7.40
C PHE A 906 4.96 -1.46 7.87
N CYS A 907 5.03 -0.31 7.21
CA CYS A 907 4.21 0.86 7.54
C CYS A 907 2.81 0.86 6.86
N LEU A 908 2.51 -0.14 6.03
CA LEU A 908 1.16 -0.40 5.49
C LEU A 908 0.32 -1.36 6.36
N LEU A 909 0.87 -1.86 7.48
CA LEU A 909 0.15 -2.77 8.36
C LEU A 909 -1.10 -2.10 9.00
N PRO A 910 -2.28 -2.75 8.97
CA PRO A 910 -3.53 -2.21 9.51
C PRO A 910 -3.62 -2.30 11.05
N ILE A 911 -2.53 -2.01 11.76
CA ILE A 911 -2.42 -2.14 13.22
C ILE A 911 -2.61 -0.80 13.96
N LYS A 912 -3.13 -0.88 15.18
CA LYS A 912 -3.42 0.28 16.05
C LYS A 912 -2.20 0.63 16.92
N SER A 913 -1.50 1.71 16.54
CA SER A 913 -0.20 2.14 17.11
C SER A 913 -0.25 2.43 18.62
N GLU A 914 -1.43 2.80 19.13
CA GLU A 914 -1.67 3.19 20.53
C GLU A 914 -1.74 1.96 21.45
N ARG A 915 -1.98 0.76 20.90
CA ARG A 915 -2.03 -0.50 21.62
C ARG A 915 -0.61 -0.96 21.93
N LYS A 916 -0.12 -0.64 23.14
CA LYS A 916 1.25 -0.95 23.60
C LYS A 916 1.72 -2.37 23.30
N VAL A 917 0.86 -3.39 23.44
CA VAL A 917 1.18 -4.79 23.14
C VAL A 917 1.48 -4.98 21.65
N VAL A 918 0.59 -4.49 20.78
CA VAL A 918 0.71 -4.57 19.32
C VAL A 918 1.95 -3.80 18.84
N ALA A 919 2.12 -2.55 19.29
CA ALA A 919 3.28 -1.73 18.95
C ALA A 919 4.62 -2.34 19.41
N THR A 920 4.65 -2.96 20.60
CA THR A 920 5.84 -3.67 21.10
C THR A 920 6.15 -4.90 20.24
N SER A 921 5.14 -5.67 19.87
CA SER A 921 5.29 -6.88 19.06
C SER A 921 5.71 -6.55 17.62
N PHE A 922 5.13 -5.51 17.03
CA PHE A 922 5.56 -4.93 15.75
C PHE A 922 7.05 -4.54 15.78
N VAL A 923 7.48 -3.74 16.74
CA VAL A 923 8.90 -3.34 16.87
C VAL A 923 9.83 -4.54 17.12
N LYS A 924 9.38 -5.57 17.87
CA LYS A 924 10.13 -6.83 18.02
C LYS A 924 10.29 -7.57 16.68
N MET A 925 9.21 -7.76 15.92
CA MET A 925 9.21 -8.44 14.62
C MET A 925 10.11 -7.72 13.61
N VAL A 926 9.93 -6.41 13.45
CA VAL A 926 10.72 -5.57 12.54
C VAL A 926 12.21 -5.58 12.92
N ARG A 927 12.54 -5.55 14.22
CA ARG A 927 13.93 -5.67 14.67
C ARG A 927 14.54 -7.02 14.32
N ARG A 928 13.80 -8.13 14.52
CA ARG A 928 14.29 -9.48 14.20
C ARG A 928 14.52 -9.65 12.70
N HIS A 929 13.56 -9.22 11.88
CA HIS A 929 13.69 -9.13 10.42
C HIS A 929 14.95 -8.33 10.01
N SER A 930 15.18 -7.15 10.60
CA SER A 930 16.36 -6.31 10.30
C SER A 930 17.72 -6.95 10.64
N THR A 931 17.72 -8.08 11.37
CA THR A 931 18.93 -8.88 11.67
C THR A 931 19.07 -10.13 10.79
N GLY A 932 18.22 -10.29 9.76
CA GLY A 932 18.21 -11.46 8.88
C GLY A 932 17.73 -12.74 9.58
N GLN A 933 16.92 -12.61 10.63
CA GLN A 933 16.38 -13.75 11.37
C GLN A 933 14.87 -13.92 11.07
N PRO A 934 14.40 -15.14 10.73
CA PRO A 934 12.99 -15.39 10.49
C PRO A 934 12.19 -15.34 11.80
N ILE A 935 10.98 -14.78 11.73
CA ILE A 935 9.97 -14.75 12.78
C ILE A 935 9.25 -16.11 12.73
N THR A 936 9.88 -17.14 13.30
CA THR A 936 9.30 -18.47 13.37
C THR A 936 8.19 -18.57 14.42
N TYR A 937 7.32 -19.58 14.30
CA TYR A 937 6.21 -19.89 15.21
C TYR A 937 6.66 -19.92 16.68
N ASP A 938 7.70 -20.67 17.02
CA ASP A 938 8.22 -20.76 18.40
C ASP A 938 8.65 -19.39 18.95
N TRP A 939 9.31 -18.58 18.12
CA TRP A 939 9.70 -17.23 18.52
C TRP A 939 8.47 -16.33 18.68
N PHE A 940 7.47 -16.47 17.81
CA PHE A 940 6.23 -15.71 17.88
C PHE A 940 5.44 -16.06 19.16
N CYS A 941 5.25 -17.34 19.44
CA CYS A 941 4.75 -17.87 20.72
C CYS A 941 5.49 -17.27 21.93
N SER A 942 6.83 -17.17 21.86
CA SER A 942 7.65 -16.61 22.94
C SER A 942 7.43 -15.11 23.17
N ILE A 943 7.08 -14.33 22.14
CA ILE A 943 6.80 -12.89 22.31
C ILE A 943 5.36 -12.60 22.74
N LEU A 944 4.44 -13.53 22.46
CA LEU A 944 3.02 -13.47 22.85
C LEU A 944 2.77 -14.08 24.25
N ASN A 945 3.67 -14.94 24.75
CA ASN A 945 3.50 -15.79 25.93
C ASN A 945 2.40 -16.85 25.75
N TRP A 946 2.42 -17.52 24.59
CA TRP A 946 1.52 -18.64 24.26
C TRP A 946 1.85 -19.90 25.09
N PRO A 947 0.87 -20.76 25.47
CA PRO A 947 -0.58 -20.63 25.26
C PRO A 947 -1.24 -19.64 26.22
N LEU A 948 -2.32 -19.01 25.73
CA LEU A 948 -3.04 -17.97 26.46
C LEU A 948 -4.09 -18.55 27.42
N LYS A 949 -4.58 -17.72 28.34
CA LYS A 949 -5.55 -18.11 29.37
C LYS A 949 -6.94 -17.55 29.02
N PRO A 950 -8.04 -18.30 29.27
CA PRO A 950 -9.40 -17.80 29.09
C PRO A 950 -9.63 -16.49 29.85
N ALA A 951 -10.29 -15.53 29.18
CA ALA A 951 -10.62 -14.24 29.77
C ALA A 951 -11.56 -14.39 30.98
N LYS A 952 -11.21 -13.76 32.10
CA LYS A 952 -12.03 -13.71 33.34
C LYS A 952 -12.54 -12.30 33.64
N LYS A 953 -11.99 -11.29 32.98
CA LYS A 953 -12.36 -9.88 33.07
C LYS A 953 -12.33 -9.23 31.68
N ILE A 954 -13.03 -8.11 31.55
CA ILE A 954 -13.08 -7.32 30.31
C ILE A 954 -11.68 -6.85 29.86
N ASP A 955 -10.74 -6.63 30.78
CA ASP A 955 -9.36 -6.27 30.44
C ASP A 955 -8.52 -7.45 29.92
N ASP A 956 -8.84 -8.68 30.33
CA ASP A 956 -8.24 -9.89 29.75
C ASP A 956 -8.71 -10.05 28.29
N LEU A 957 -10.01 -9.83 28.03
CA LEU A 957 -10.59 -9.87 26.67
C LEU A 957 -9.92 -8.83 25.74
N LYS A 958 -9.72 -7.59 26.22
CA LYS A 958 -8.93 -6.57 25.50
C LYS A 958 -7.49 -7.00 25.24
N HIS A 959 -6.91 -7.87 26.07
CA HIS A 959 -5.56 -8.37 25.87
C HIS A 959 -5.52 -9.46 24.79
N LEU A 960 -6.49 -10.38 24.80
CA LEU A 960 -6.65 -11.39 23.73
C LEU A 960 -6.85 -10.71 22.37
N GLU A 961 -7.71 -9.69 22.27
CA GLU A 961 -7.90 -8.88 21.06
C GLU A 961 -6.62 -8.19 20.57
N GLN A 962 -5.78 -7.69 21.49
CA GLN A 962 -4.48 -7.12 21.14
C GLN A 962 -3.48 -8.17 20.63
N ILE A 963 -3.60 -9.42 21.07
CA ILE A 963 -2.82 -10.51 20.51
C ILE A 963 -3.40 -10.91 19.14
N TYR A 964 -4.73 -10.89 18.97
CA TYR A 964 -5.39 -11.15 17.68
C TYR A 964 -4.99 -10.12 16.61
N ASP A 965 -4.95 -8.82 16.94
CA ASP A 965 -4.37 -7.77 16.08
C ASP A 965 -2.92 -8.12 15.65
N THR A 966 -2.14 -8.72 16.56
CA THR A 966 -0.73 -9.06 16.34
C THR A 966 -0.56 -10.33 15.49
N VAL A 967 -1.43 -11.33 15.69
CA VAL A 967 -1.53 -12.54 14.86
C VAL A 967 -1.94 -12.18 13.43
N GLY A 968 -2.97 -11.33 13.28
CA GLY A 968 -3.35 -10.78 11.97
C GLY A 968 -2.21 -10.03 11.28
N ALA A 969 -1.39 -9.28 12.03
CA ALA A 969 -0.21 -8.61 11.49
C ALA A 969 0.88 -9.58 10.99
N TYR A 970 1.09 -10.73 11.66
CA TYR A 970 1.98 -11.79 11.16
C TYR A 970 1.46 -12.33 9.82
N LEU A 971 0.18 -12.68 9.76
CA LEU A 971 -0.45 -13.33 8.60
C LEU A 971 -0.61 -12.36 7.41
N TRP A 972 -0.70 -11.05 7.68
CA TRP A 972 -0.54 -10.03 6.66
C TRP A 972 0.89 -10.03 6.09
N LEU A 973 1.91 -10.18 6.94
CA LEU A 973 3.32 -10.16 6.54
C LEU A 973 3.78 -11.43 5.82
N SER A 974 3.35 -12.63 6.20
CA SER A 974 3.71 -13.89 5.50
C SER A 974 3.37 -13.84 4.01
N LEU A 975 2.22 -13.25 3.68
CA LEU A 975 1.74 -13.03 2.30
C LEU A 975 2.55 -11.99 1.48
N ARG A 976 3.53 -11.30 2.08
CA ARG A 976 4.48 -10.36 1.41
C ARG A 976 5.96 -10.76 1.60
N MET A 977 6.31 -11.39 2.71
CA MET A 977 7.69 -11.68 3.13
C MET A 977 7.80 -13.13 3.69
N PRO A 978 7.49 -14.17 2.89
CA PRO A 978 7.40 -15.54 3.38
C PRO A 978 8.70 -16.05 3.99
N GLU A 979 9.87 -15.70 3.42
CA GLU A 979 11.19 -16.05 3.99
C GLU A 979 11.40 -15.54 5.43
N SER A 980 10.80 -14.39 5.78
CA SER A 980 10.89 -13.80 7.11
C SER A 980 9.75 -14.24 8.04
N PHE A 981 8.62 -14.68 7.50
CA PHE A 981 7.41 -15.08 8.23
C PHE A 981 6.89 -16.42 7.68
N PRO A 982 7.65 -17.52 7.84
CA PRO A 982 7.43 -18.76 7.10
C PRO A 982 6.22 -19.57 7.58
N ASP A 983 5.84 -19.45 8.86
CA ASP A 983 4.97 -20.40 9.54
C ASP A 983 3.49 -20.02 9.46
N GLU A 984 3.04 -19.52 8.30
CA GLU A 984 1.66 -19.02 8.10
C GLU A 984 0.60 -20.03 8.56
N ILE A 985 0.78 -21.32 8.25
CA ILE A 985 -0.20 -22.38 8.56
C ILE A 985 -0.37 -22.53 10.09
N LEU A 986 0.74 -22.59 10.83
CA LEU A 986 0.72 -22.72 12.29
C LEU A 986 0.16 -21.46 12.97
N VAL A 987 0.50 -20.28 12.43
CA VAL A 987 -0.05 -19.00 12.94
C VAL A 987 -1.53 -18.83 12.54
N ARG A 988 -2.02 -19.48 11.48
CA ARG A 988 -3.44 -19.56 11.12
C ARG A 988 -4.22 -20.44 12.10
N GLU A 989 -3.62 -21.51 12.59
CA GLU A 989 -4.21 -22.35 13.63
C GLU A 989 -4.27 -21.58 14.96
N MET A 990 -3.24 -20.79 15.29
CA MET A 990 -3.28 -19.81 16.38
C MET A 990 -4.36 -18.72 16.18
N GLU A 991 -4.59 -18.21 14.96
CA GLU A 991 -5.68 -17.25 14.66
C GLU A 991 -7.06 -17.85 15.03
N LYS A 992 -7.27 -19.14 14.77
CA LYS A 992 -8.53 -19.85 15.08
C LYS A 992 -8.69 -20.13 16.58
N GLU A 993 -7.70 -20.72 17.23
CA GLU A 993 -7.75 -21.01 18.67
C GLU A 993 -7.97 -19.72 19.48
N LEU A 994 -7.40 -18.60 19.03
CA LEU A 994 -7.59 -17.29 19.65
C LEU A 994 -8.96 -16.66 19.34
N ASP A 995 -9.53 -16.83 18.13
CA ASP A 995 -10.90 -16.41 17.82
C ASP A 995 -11.91 -17.16 18.70
N GLU A 996 -11.75 -18.48 18.83
CA GLU A 996 -12.53 -19.33 19.74
C GLU A 996 -12.37 -18.88 21.21
N LEU A 997 -11.14 -18.68 21.70
CA LEU A 997 -10.88 -18.21 23.06
C LEU A 997 -11.48 -16.82 23.35
N ILE A 998 -11.56 -15.95 22.34
CA ILE A 998 -12.21 -14.63 22.42
C ILE A 998 -13.74 -14.77 22.41
N GLN A 999 -14.33 -15.59 21.54
CA GLN A 999 -15.77 -15.87 21.52
C GLN A 999 -16.23 -16.43 22.87
N ASP A 1000 -15.54 -17.47 23.35
CA ASP A 1000 -15.76 -18.14 24.62
C ASP A 1000 -15.50 -17.19 25.82
N GLY A 1001 -14.63 -16.20 25.63
CA GLY A 1001 -14.44 -15.05 26.53
C GLY A 1001 -15.61 -14.05 26.52
N VAL A 1002 -16.16 -13.71 25.35
CA VAL A 1002 -17.37 -12.86 25.23
C VAL A 1002 -18.55 -13.53 25.91
N ASP A 1003 -18.85 -14.78 25.53
CA ASP A 1003 -20.01 -15.51 26.05
C ASP A 1003 -20.00 -15.59 27.59
N ARG A 1004 -18.89 -16.01 28.20
CA ARG A 1004 -18.77 -16.06 29.67
C ARG A 1004 -18.84 -14.70 30.36
N LEU A 1005 -18.34 -13.63 29.71
CA LEU A 1005 -18.37 -12.28 30.29
C LEU A 1005 -19.71 -11.56 30.10
N MET A 1006 -20.63 -12.08 29.26
CA MET A 1006 -22.00 -11.58 29.11
C MET A 1006 -23.06 -12.48 29.77
N ALA A 1007 -22.69 -13.70 30.21
CA ALA A 1007 -23.56 -14.67 30.87
C ALA A 1007 -23.21 -14.86 32.37
N SER A 1008 -22.84 -13.78 33.07
CA SER A 1008 -22.35 -13.85 34.45
C SER A 1008 -23.49 -13.93 35.47
N HIS A 1009 -24.06 -15.14 35.62
CA HIS A 1009 -25.13 -15.44 36.59
C HIS A 1009 -24.83 -14.88 38.00
N PRO A 1010 -25.84 -14.34 38.73
CA PRO A 1010 -25.62 -13.70 40.03
C PRO A 1010 -25.09 -14.60 41.16
N ASP A 1011 -25.23 -15.93 41.06
CA ASP A 1011 -25.09 -16.88 42.18
C ASP A 1011 -23.63 -17.28 42.53
N GLN A 1012 -22.67 -16.35 42.42
CA GLN A 1012 -21.30 -16.51 42.96
C GLN A 1012 -20.78 -15.23 43.62
N SER A 1013 -21.36 -14.89 44.77
CA SER A 1013 -20.84 -13.91 45.75
C SER A 1013 -20.98 -14.44 47.17
#